data_AF-A0A3A8WM64-F1
#
_entry.id   AF-A0A3A8WM64-F1
#
_cell.length_a   1.000
_cell.length_b   1.000
_cell.length_c   1.000
_cell.angle_alpha   90.00
_cell.angle_beta   90.00
_cell.angle_gamma   90.00
#
_symmetry.space_group_name_H-M   'P 1'
#
loop_
_entity.id
_entity.type
_entity.pdbx_description
1 polymer ?
#
loop_
_entity_poly.entity_id
_entity_poly.type
_entity_poly.pdbx_seq_one_letter_code
_entity_poly.pdbx_strand_id
1 'polypeptide(L)'
;MKTIFQYNRPVFEKCKKVVIFGCFKSARNFAMRLLNQDIQFDYFLCPLQGEYVFPRVLNKPVIGFEECRGMDDFIIVSSRLEMERAKEILYKEKLIDYFFEIESLCPAIQNQSALIIWGTGGRAKNFYNDYRELLNVKYFCDSDEKKAGTYFEGKEVIHYSNLESLSGDAAVIIASTFYEDIFEKAVEAHIKKNKILILQYNLSDYMKAADSKLSEFMVLAGNKINDLILYVNSKNYVFYEEQLISELVYNFKKKRIVLYGESSMVEEVEDKFKLLDLFVSQKIGRSNEVEDGSVYNLLYYVNLDEVVLLTDKFSEETENALAEMEINSIWMEAYNGYQIFQDKRVKQYVDPNLGVCFHKQGEQDIGFIKYEYSTGTGYKPIKIVLLGGSTTAAFRVREKPWGECLSEKLKAQGVSHIIYCGGIQAYTVSQELVKLVRDVLVIEPDMVISYSGANDMGIAQTRKAAKKNPFISLYQTRLFTAISRMKGHGIQGVYWGLENNKDFFDYWYDTERMMHAICKEFNIKFKAFLQPALGTKADCCQEDADIAVLYGYLYDLEKGEYFSADSDPYSSVYLKWAGTDCHTYYCSVLKWAKRFREGGNSIGEKWFCDLSALFDYKSSVYMDDFHVYEKGNQMIADRIMEEIKDEIDIIIGQNI
;
A
#
# COMPACT_ATOMS: atom_id res chain seq x y z
N MET A 1 -10.87 11.07 -24.32
CA MET A 1 -12.07 11.57 -23.58
C MET A 1 -11.67 12.80 -22.76
N LYS A 2 -12.61 13.71 -22.41
CA LYS A 2 -12.25 14.92 -21.65
C LYS A 2 -12.23 14.65 -20.15
N THR A 3 -11.26 15.23 -19.47
CA THR A 3 -11.13 15.23 -18.00
C THR A 3 -11.98 16.35 -17.40
N ILE A 4 -12.36 16.20 -16.13
CA ILE A 4 -13.15 17.21 -15.40
C ILE A 4 -12.39 18.52 -15.13
N PHE A 5 -11.05 18.49 -15.20
CA PHE A 5 -10.18 19.64 -14.95
C PHE A 5 -9.53 20.13 -16.23
N GLN A 6 -9.40 21.45 -16.34
CA GLN A 6 -8.62 22.15 -17.35
C GLN A 6 -7.52 22.96 -16.69
N TYR A 7 -6.38 23.03 -17.38
CA TYR A 7 -5.17 23.68 -16.89
C TYR A 7 -4.84 24.91 -17.74
N ASN A 8 -4.58 26.04 -17.08
CA ASN A 8 -4.15 27.28 -17.73
C ASN A 8 -2.67 27.19 -18.13
N ARG A 9 -2.38 26.52 -19.25
CA ARG A 9 -1.01 26.25 -19.73
C ARG A 9 -0.12 27.50 -19.89
N PRO A 10 -0.61 28.64 -20.42
CA PRO A 10 0.20 29.85 -20.58
C PRO A 10 0.84 30.40 -19.30
N VAL A 11 0.38 29.98 -18.12
CA VAL A 11 1.00 30.36 -16.84
C VAL A 11 2.37 29.69 -16.67
N PHE A 12 2.53 28.45 -17.12
CA PHE A 12 3.79 27.70 -16.98
C PHE A 12 4.88 28.14 -17.95
N GLU A 13 4.50 28.69 -19.10
CA GLU A 13 5.46 29.19 -20.10
C GLU A 13 6.23 30.43 -19.64
N LYS A 14 5.73 31.11 -18.60
CA LYS A 14 6.26 32.39 -18.12
C LYS A 14 7.25 32.27 -16.97
N CYS A 15 7.32 31.11 -16.31
CA CYS A 15 8.09 30.93 -15.09
C CYS A 15 8.97 29.71 -15.19
N LYS A 16 10.17 29.82 -14.60
CA LYS A 16 11.15 28.72 -14.63
C LYS A 16 10.86 27.63 -13.63
N LYS A 17 10.17 27.96 -12.53
CA LYS A 17 9.94 27.04 -11.41
C LYS A 17 8.48 26.98 -11.02
N VAL A 18 7.99 25.77 -10.79
CA VAL A 18 6.62 25.51 -10.33
C VAL A 18 6.67 24.84 -8.97
N VAL A 19 6.01 25.47 -8.00
CA VAL A 19 5.91 25.00 -6.62
C VAL A 19 4.47 24.54 -6.36
N ILE A 20 4.29 23.28 -6.00
CA ILE A 20 2.98 22.74 -5.63
C ILE A 20 2.72 23.00 -4.15
N PHE A 21 1.61 23.65 -3.82
CA PHE A 21 1.20 23.86 -2.44
C PHE A 21 0.74 22.56 -1.77
N GLY A 22 1.31 22.26 -0.60
CA GLY A 22 1.11 21.00 0.12
C GLY A 22 2.15 19.94 -0.23
N CYS A 23 2.32 18.92 0.61
CA CYS A 23 3.21 17.78 0.34
C CYS A 23 2.57 16.40 0.60
N PHE A 24 1.26 16.37 0.88
CA PHE A 24 0.51 15.15 1.21
C PHE A 24 -0.34 14.67 0.04
N LYS A 25 -1.25 13.74 0.31
CA LYS A 25 -2.10 13.07 -0.69
C LYS A 25 -2.77 14.03 -1.69
N SER A 26 -3.35 15.15 -1.25
CA SER A 26 -4.01 16.11 -2.16
C SER A 26 -3.01 16.72 -3.16
N ALA A 27 -1.85 17.17 -2.67
CA ALA A 27 -0.78 17.73 -3.48
C ALA A 27 -0.14 16.70 -4.42
N ARG A 28 0.07 15.46 -3.95
CA ARG A 28 0.55 14.34 -4.78
C ARG A 28 -0.42 13.99 -5.89
N ASN A 29 -1.70 13.84 -5.59
CA ASN A 29 -2.72 13.60 -6.61
C ASN A 29 -2.76 14.73 -7.64
N PHE A 30 -2.58 15.98 -7.20
CA PHE A 30 -2.48 17.11 -8.11
C PHE A 30 -1.23 17.06 -8.99
N ALA A 31 -0.07 16.78 -8.40
CA ALA A 31 1.18 16.57 -9.13
C ALA A 31 1.03 15.49 -10.21
N MET A 32 0.41 14.35 -9.88
CA MET A 32 0.11 13.29 -10.84
C MET A 32 -0.76 13.76 -12.00
N ARG A 33 -1.75 14.63 -11.73
CA ARG A 33 -2.56 15.21 -12.80
C ARG A 33 -1.76 16.18 -13.67
N LEU A 34 -0.83 16.95 -13.10
CA LEU A 34 0.08 17.81 -13.87
C LEU A 34 1.01 16.98 -14.76
N LEU A 35 1.58 15.88 -14.25
CA LEU A 35 2.42 14.96 -15.04
C LEU A 35 1.65 14.35 -16.21
N ASN A 36 0.39 13.96 -15.99
CA ASN A 36 -0.50 13.46 -17.06
C ASN A 36 -0.88 14.54 -18.08
N GLN A 37 -0.43 15.78 -17.91
CA GLN A 37 -0.58 16.88 -18.85
C GLN A 37 0.78 17.36 -19.37
N ASP A 38 1.86 16.62 -19.11
CA ASP A 38 3.24 16.97 -19.46
C ASP A 38 3.66 18.32 -18.84
N ILE A 39 3.10 18.64 -17.68
CA ILE A 39 3.45 19.85 -16.92
C ILE A 39 4.49 19.45 -15.87
N GLN A 40 5.70 19.99 -16.03
CA GLN A 40 6.77 19.84 -15.05
C GLN A 40 6.47 20.66 -13.78
N PHE A 41 6.94 20.14 -12.65
CA PHE A 41 7.05 20.88 -11.40
C PHE A 41 8.36 20.55 -10.69
N ASP A 42 8.76 21.45 -9.80
CA ASP A 42 10.12 21.45 -9.25
C ASP A 42 10.13 21.24 -7.75
N TYR A 43 9.11 21.73 -7.04
CA TYR A 43 9.05 21.70 -5.58
C TYR A 43 7.64 21.41 -5.08
N PHE A 44 7.56 20.90 -3.85
CA PHE A 44 6.37 20.94 -3.01
C PHE A 44 6.58 21.95 -1.87
N LEU A 45 5.57 22.71 -1.49
CA LEU A 45 5.63 23.66 -0.39
C LEU A 45 4.92 23.08 0.83
N CYS A 46 5.67 22.80 1.90
CA CYS A 46 5.09 22.36 3.16
C CYS A 46 4.31 23.53 3.80
N PRO A 47 2.99 23.38 4.05
CA PRO A 47 2.19 24.48 4.59
C PRO A 47 2.28 24.60 6.12
N LEU A 48 3.05 23.72 6.76
CA LEU A 48 3.13 23.60 8.21
C LEU A 48 4.27 24.47 8.76
N GLN A 49 4.02 25.07 9.93
CA GLN A 49 5.03 25.84 10.66
C GLN A 49 5.80 24.92 11.61
N GLY A 50 7.13 24.97 11.57
CA GLY A 50 8.00 24.18 12.43
C GLY A 50 9.32 23.85 11.73
N GLU A 51 10.24 23.25 12.48
CA GLU A 51 11.48 22.68 11.95
C GLU A 51 11.25 21.20 11.62
N TYR A 52 11.30 20.87 10.33
CA TYR A 52 11.02 19.52 9.84
C TYR A 52 12.20 18.97 9.04
N VAL A 53 12.37 17.65 9.07
CA VAL A 53 13.15 16.98 8.03
C VAL A 53 12.30 16.98 6.77
N PHE A 54 12.61 17.91 5.85
CA PHE A 54 11.83 18.04 4.62
C PHE A 54 12.05 16.85 3.68
N PRO A 55 10.99 16.12 3.32
CA PRO A 55 11.12 14.93 2.48
C PRO A 55 11.25 15.30 1.00
N ARG A 56 11.46 14.29 0.15
CA ARG A 56 11.18 14.34 -1.28
C ARG A 56 9.87 13.63 -1.55
N VAL A 57 9.01 14.27 -2.32
CA VAL A 57 7.75 13.70 -2.79
C VAL A 57 7.84 13.57 -4.30
N LEU A 58 7.57 12.37 -4.85
CA LEU A 58 7.74 12.13 -6.29
C LEU A 58 9.12 12.58 -6.80
N ASN A 59 10.17 12.32 -6.00
CA ASN A 59 11.55 12.76 -6.21
C ASN A 59 11.75 14.27 -6.31
N LYS A 60 10.76 15.10 -5.98
CA LYS A 60 10.91 16.55 -5.90
C LYS A 60 11.07 16.99 -4.44
N PRO A 61 11.98 17.93 -4.14
CA PRO A 61 12.15 18.45 -2.79
C PRO A 61 10.86 19.07 -2.25
N VAL A 62 10.55 18.80 -0.99
CA VAL A 62 9.65 19.62 -0.19
C VAL A 62 10.45 20.76 0.42
N ILE A 63 9.91 21.97 0.40
CA ILE A 63 10.55 23.18 0.92
C ILE A 63 9.64 23.89 1.92
N GLY A 64 10.23 24.68 2.81
CA GLY A 64 9.53 25.58 3.71
C GLY A 64 9.29 26.97 3.11
N PHE A 65 8.55 27.82 3.82
CA PHE A 65 8.25 29.18 3.37
C PHE A 65 9.49 30.07 3.22
N GLU A 66 10.50 29.91 4.08
CA GLU A 66 11.74 30.70 4.01
C GLU A 66 12.52 30.41 2.73
N GLU A 67 12.72 29.13 2.41
CA GLU A 67 13.37 28.71 1.18
C GLU A 67 12.58 29.17 -0.05
N CYS A 68 11.25 29.05 -0.01
CA CYS A 68 10.37 29.51 -1.10
C CYS A 68 10.50 31.02 -1.36
N ARG A 69 10.60 31.86 -0.32
CA ARG A 69 10.82 33.32 -0.47
C ARG A 69 12.18 33.66 -1.07
N GLY A 70 13.18 32.80 -0.88
CA GLY A 70 14.51 32.96 -1.45
C GLY A 70 14.61 32.56 -2.93
N MET A 71 13.54 32.03 -3.52
CA MET A 71 13.52 31.63 -4.92
C MET A 71 13.26 32.82 -5.84
N ASP A 72 13.95 32.84 -6.98
CA ASP A 72 13.64 33.71 -8.10
C ASP A 72 12.79 32.98 -9.14
N ASP A 73 11.91 33.72 -9.84
CA ASP A 73 11.18 33.28 -11.04
C ASP A 73 10.38 31.97 -10.85
N PHE A 74 9.45 32.00 -9.89
CA PHE A 74 8.61 30.87 -9.53
C PHE A 74 7.13 31.24 -9.44
N ILE A 75 6.29 30.20 -9.52
CA ILE A 75 4.85 30.27 -9.20
C ILE A 75 4.49 29.22 -8.18
N ILE A 76 3.47 29.52 -7.39
CA ILE A 76 2.83 28.59 -6.47
C ILE A 76 1.48 28.19 -7.06
N VAL A 77 1.24 26.89 -7.14
CA VAL A 77 0.00 26.32 -7.68
C VAL A 77 -0.58 25.32 -6.68
N SER A 78 -1.90 25.18 -6.63
CA SER A 78 -2.55 24.18 -5.77
C SER A 78 -3.64 23.44 -6.53
N SER A 79 -4.04 22.30 -5.97
CA SER A 79 -5.30 21.67 -6.39
C SER A 79 -6.46 22.62 -6.11
N ARG A 80 -7.55 22.47 -6.87
CA ARG A 80 -8.79 23.23 -6.64
C ARG A 80 -9.34 23.01 -5.23
N LEU A 81 -9.13 21.82 -4.66
CA LEU A 81 -9.59 21.47 -3.32
C LEU A 81 -8.84 22.21 -2.22
N GLU A 82 -7.55 22.46 -2.40
CA GLU A 82 -6.71 23.18 -1.42
C GLU A 82 -6.68 24.68 -1.64
N MET A 83 -7.35 25.20 -2.68
CA MET A 83 -7.15 26.55 -3.17
C MET A 83 -7.44 27.65 -2.14
N GLU A 84 -8.56 27.56 -1.43
CA GLU A 84 -8.92 28.58 -0.43
C GLU A 84 -7.98 28.53 0.79
N ARG A 85 -7.58 27.33 1.22
CA ARG A 85 -6.58 27.15 2.28
C ARG A 85 -5.21 27.68 1.83
N ALA A 86 -4.80 27.40 0.60
CA ALA A 86 -3.57 27.91 0.01
C ALA A 86 -3.58 29.44 0.01
N LYS A 87 -4.65 30.08 -0.44
CA LYS A 87 -4.78 31.55 -0.39
C LYS A 87 -4.65 32.10 1.02
N GLU A 88 -5.36 31.51 1.99
CA GLU A 88 -5.31 31.95 3.38
C GLU A 88 -3.89 31.89 3.95
N ILE A 89 -3.21 30.76 3.77
CA ILE A 89 -1.86 30.53 4.29
C ILE A 89 -0.84 31.40 3.55
N LEU A 90 -0.88 31.43 2.22
CA LEU A 90 0.05 32.23 1.41
C LEU A 90 -0.13 33.73 1.63
N TYR A 91 -1.34 34.20 1.94
CA TYR A 91 -1.56 35.58 2.35
C TYR A 91 -0.85 35.90 3.67
N LYS A 92 -1.01 35.03 4.69
CA LYS A 92 -0.31 35.15 5.99
C LYS A 92 1.22 35.14 5.81
N GLU A 93 1.71 34.29 4.91
CA GLU A 93 3.13 34.10 4.64
C GLU A 93 3.69 35.08 3.58
N LYS A 94 2.90 36.06 3.11
CA LYS A 94 3.29 37.07 2.11
C LYS A 94 3.79 36.48 0.78
N LEU A 95 3.20 35.37 0.35
CA LEU A 95 3.50 34.66 -0.90
C LEU A 95 2.30 34.63 -1.87
N ILE A 96 1.20 35.31 -1.54
CA ILE A 96 -0.03 35.30 -2.34
C ILE A 96 0.16 35.86 -3.76
N ASP A 97 1.08 36.81 -3.95
CA ASP A 97 1.36 37.41 -5.27
C ASP A 97 2.02 36.41 -6.24
N TYR A 98 2.54 35.29 -5.73
CA TYR A 98 3.10 34.19 -6.51
C TYR A 98 2.09 33.07 -6.75
N PHE A 99 0.86 33.17 -6.21
CA PHE A 99 -0.14 32.12 -6.31
C PHE A 99 -0.97 32.24 -7.59
N PHE A 100 -1.05 31.16 -8.36
CA PHE A 100 -1.82 31.11 -9.59
C PHE A 100 -2.88 30.00 -9.55
N GLU A 101 -4.13 30.38 -9.82
CA GLU A 101 -5.20 29.43 -10.08
C GLU A 101 -5.04 28.83 -11.47
N ILE A 102 -4.42 27.65 -11.54
CA ILE A 102 -4.18 26.94 -12.80
C ILE A 102 -5.21 25.87 -13.10
N GLU A 103 -5.85 25.30 -12.08
CA GLU A 103 -6.82 24.21 -12.21
C GLU A 103 -8.25 24.77 -12.14
N SER A 104 -8.99 24.63 -13.23
CA SER A 104 -10.40 25.01 -13.31
C SER A 104 -11.27 23.82 -13.70
N LEU A 105 -12.52 23.81 -13.25
CA LEU A 105 -13.50 22.84 -13.74
C LEU A 105 -13.76 23.08 -15.24
N CYS A 106 -13.95 22.00 -16.00
CA CYS A 106 -14.25 22.12 -17.41
C CYS A 106 -15.49 23.01 -17.63
N PRO A 107 -15.45 24.01 -18.53
CA PRO A 107 -16.59 24.87 -18.81
C PRO A 107 -17.85 24.11 -19.24
N ALA A 108 -17.68 22.89 -19.76
CA ALA A 108 -18.79 22.00 -20.13
C ALA A 108 -19.66 21.56 -18.93
N ILE A 109 -19.17 21.67 -17.69
CA ILE A 109 -19.94 21.39 -16.46
C ILE A 109 -20.23 22.64 -15.63
N GLN A 110 -19.57 23.75 -15.95
CA GLN A 110 -19.91 25.04 -15.37
C GLN A 110 -21.21 25.55 -16.02
N ASN A 111 -22.13 26.07 -15.21
CA ASN A 111 -23.37 26.72 -15.66
C ASN A 111 -24.35 25.85 -16.45
N GLN A 112 -24.34 24.52 -16.26
CA GLN A 112 -25.30 23.64 -16.91
C GLN A 112 -26.64 23.64 -16.17
N SER A 113 -27.74 23.55 -16.92
CA SER A 113 -29.11 23.46 -16.37
C SER A 113 -29.37 22.14 -15.63
N ALA A 114 -28.60 21.10 -15.96
CA ALA A 114 -28.61 19.81 -15.29
C ALA A 114 -27.21 19.17 -15.33
N LEU A 115 -26.47 19.22 -14.22
CA LEU A 115 -25.27 18.41 -14.05
C LEU A 115 -25.62 17.06 -13.44
N ILE A 116 -25.15 15.99 -14.05
CA ILE A 116 -25.48 14.62 -13.67
C ILE A 116 -24.20 13.86 -13.35
N ILE A 117 -24.14 13.20 -12.19
CA ILE A 117 -23.07 12.26 -11.86
C ILE A 117 -23.57 10.84 -12.14
N TRP A 118 -22.95 10.14 -13.08
CA TRP A 118 -23.30 8.76 -13.38
C TRP A 118 -22.50 7.79 -12.50
N GLY A 119 -23.22 7.14 -11.60
CA GLY A 119 -22.75 6.19 -10.60
C GLY A 119 -23.23 6.56 -9.20
N THR A 120 -23.67 5.57 -8.41
CA THR A 120 -24.08 5.73 -6.99
C THR A 120 -23.14 5.00 -6.03
N GLY A 121 -21.87 4.85 -6.42
CA GLY A 121 -20.84 4.19 -5.62
C GLY A 121 -20.07 5.14 -4.70
N GLY A 122 -19.14 4.59 -3.92
CA GLY A 122 -18.27 5.37 -3.03
C GLY A 122 -17.47 6.47 -3.75
N ARG A 123 -17.04 6.23 -4.99
CA ARG A 123 -16.35 7.26 -5.80
C ARG A 123 -17.23 8.46 -6.11
N ALA A 124 -18.45 8.20 -6.57
CA ALA A 124 -19.42 9.26 -6.86
C ALA A 124 -19.76 10.06 -5.59
N LYS A 125 -19.89 9.38 -4.45
CA LYS A 125 -20.04 10.02 -3.13
C LYS A 125 -18.85 10.91 -2.76
N ASN A 126 -17.63 10.39 -2.85
CA ASN A 126 -16.42 11.15 -2.50
C ASN A 126 -16.28 12.37 -3.40
N PHE A 127 -16.36 12.19 -4.72
CA PHE A 127 -16.33 13.28 -5.67
C PHE A 127 -17.44 14.31 -5.43
N TYR A 128 -18.69 13.86 -5.21
CA TYR A 128 -19.76 14.79 -4.89
C TYR A 128 -19.47 15.57 -3.61
N ASN A 129 -19.02 14.93 -2.55
CA ASN A 129 -18.72 15.61 -1.29
C ASN A 129 -17.58 16.62 -1.42
N ASP A 130 -16.55 16.29 -2.20
CA ASP A 130 -15.39 17.17 -2.44
C ASP A 130 -15.76 18.41 -3.26
N TYR A 131 -16.75 18.29 -4.17
CA TYR A 131 -17.05 19.34 -5.16
C TYR A 131 -18.50 19.88 -5.12
N ARG A 132 -19.38 19.44 -4.22
CA ARG A 132 -20.80 19.84 -4.20
C ARG A 132 -21.02 21.34 -4.05
N GLU A 133 -20.12 22.04 -3.37
CA GLU A 133 -20.20 23.50 -3.22
C GLU A 133 -19.80 24.23 -4.52
N LEU A 134 -19.08 23.54 -5.41
CA LEU A 134 -18.63 24.04 -6.71
C LEU A 134 -19.51 23.55 -7.87
N LEU A 135 -20.32 22.51 -7.65
CA LEU A 135 -21.08 21.80 -8.67
C LEU A 135 -22.58 21.80 -8.33
N ASN A 136 -23.40 22.34 -9.23
CA ASN A 136 -24.85 22.24 -9.11
C ASN A 136 -25.37 20.89 -9.63
N VAL A 137 -25.02 19.80 -8.92
CA VAL A 137 -25.47 18.45 -9.28
C VAL A 137 -26.97 18.34 -9.07
N LYS A 138 -27.68 18.01 -10.14
CA LYS A 138 -29.14 17.88 -10.14
C LYS A 138 -29.58 16.46 -9.85
N TYR A 139 -28.91 15.49 -10.47
CA TYR A 139 -29.23 14.07 -10.38
C TYR A 139 -27.97 13.22 -10.24
N PHE A 140 -28.13 12.06 -9.61
CA PHE A 140 -27.28 10.91 -9.89
C PHE A 140 -27.94 10.06 -10.97
N CYS A 141 -27.15 9.36 -11.77
CA CYS A 141 -27.64 8.40 -12.75
C CYS A 141 -27.11 7.00 -12.43
N ASP A 142 -27.93 5.97 -12.57
CA ASP A 142 -27.51 4.57 -12.46
C ASP A 142 -28.18 3.73 -13.55
N SER A 143 -27.53 2.62 -13.91
CA SER A 143 -28.09 1.64 -14.85
C SER A 143 -28.96 0.60 -14.17
N ASP A 144 -28.95 0.52 -12.83
CA ASP A 144 -29.84 -0.35 -12.07
C ASP A 144 -31.21 0.32 -11.90
N GLU A 145 -32.22 -0.23 -12.59
CA GLU A 145 -33.61 0.23 -12.55
C GLU A 145 -34.17 0.26 -11.11
N LYS A 146 -33.70 -0.61 -10.22
CA LYS A 146 -34.15 -0.62 -8.82
C LYS A 146 -33.71 0.60 -8.02
N LYS A 147 -32.67 1.30 -8.48
CA LYS A 147 -32.20 2.54 -7.86
C LYS A 147 -32.90 3.78 -8.43
N ALA A 148 -33.58 3.66 -9.56
CA ALA A 148 -34.30 4.79 -10.14
C ALA A 148 -35.42 5.27 -9.20
N GLY A 149 -35.54 6.59 -9.02
CA GLY A 149 -36.47 7.22 -8.09
C GLY A 149 -36.06 7.15 -6.62
N THR A 150 -34.91 6.54 -6.30
CA THR A 150 -34.30 6.61 -4.96
C THR A 150 -33.47 7.89 -4.79
N TYR A 151 -32.87 8.07 -3.62
CA TYR A 151 -32.00 9.22 -3.32
C TYR A 151 -30.60 8.77 -2.93
N PHE A 152 -29.59 9.46 -3.44
CA PHE A 152 -28.19 9.27 -3.10
C PHE A 152 -27.56 10.63 -2.76
N GLU A 153 -26.97 10.75 -1.57
CA GLU A 153 -26.45 12.02 -1.03
C GLU A 153 -27.45 13.20 -1.14
N GLY A 154 -28.74 12.89 -0.92
CA GLY A 154 -29.85 13.85 -0.96
C GLY A 154 -30.32 14.26 -2.36
N LYS A 155 -29.80 13.64 -3.43
CA LYS A 155 -30.19 13.90 -4.82
C LYS A 155 -30.90 12.68 -5.40
N GLU A 156 -31.90 12.92 -6.25
CA GLU A 156 -32.62 11.83 -6.92
C GLU A 156 -31.70 11.05 -7.86
N VAL A 157 -31.86 9.73 -7.85
CA VAL A 157 -31.18 8.80 -8.78
C VAL A 157 -32.12 8.52 -9.94
N ILE A 158 -31.74 8.92 -11.16
CA ILE A 158 -32.49 8.63 -12.37
C ILE A 158 -31.92 7.41 -13.10
N HIS A 159 -32.77 6.74 -13.87
CA HIS A 159 -32.31 5.73 -14.82
C HIS A 159 -31.74 6.39 -16.07
N TYR A 160 -30.74 5.77 -16.71
CA TYR A 160 -30.07 6.37 -17.87
C TYR A 160 -30.99 6.61 -19.08
N SER A 161 -32.06 5.83 -19.23
CA SER A 161 -33.08 6.07 -20.27
C SER A 161 -33.74 7.44 -20.14
N ASN A 162 -33.72 8.04 -18.94
CA ASN A 162 -34.31 9.36 -18.71
C ASN A 162 -33.37 10.50 -19.13
N LEU A 163 -32.11 10.22 -19.46
CA LEU A 163 -31.15 11.24 -19.90
C LEU A 163 -31.56 11.90 -21.22
N GLU A 164 -32.24 11.18 -22.11
CA GLU A 164 -32.74 11.72 -23.37
C GLU A 164 -33.70 12.91 -23.12
N SER A 165 -34.54 12.82 -22.09
CA SER A 165 -35.45 13.91 -21.71
C SER A 165 -34.75 15.15 -21.16
N LEU A 166 -33.46 15.02 -20.80
CA LEU A 166 -32.60 16.09 -20.26
C LEU A 166 -31.56 16.58 -21.28
N SER A 167 -31.51 15.96 -22.47
CA SER A 167 -30.39 15.99 -23.43
C SER A 167 -30.02 17.36 -24.01
N GLY A 168 -30.88 18.38 -23.85
CA GLY A 168 -30.63 19.73 -24.36
C GLY A 168 -29.33 20.34 -23.84
N ASP A 169 -29.23 20.54 -22.52
CA ASP A 169 -28.08 21.18 -21.88
C ASP A 169 -27.44 20.40 -20.73
N ALA A 170 -27.81 19.12 -20.57
CA ALA A 170 -27.21 18.29 -19.55
C ALA A 170 -25.72 18.02 -19.82
N ALA A 171 -24.94 17.93 -18.74
CA ALA A 171 -23.59 17.40 -18.75
C ALA A 171 -23.50 16.21 -17.80
N VAL A 172 -22.68 15.23 -18.18
CA VAL A 172 -22.54 13.95 -17.47
C VAL A 172 -21.10 13.80 -17.01
N ILE A 173 -20.92 13.59 -15.72
CA ILE A 173 -19.65 13.16 -15.11
C ILE A 173 -19.76 11.68 -14.82
N ILE A 174 -18.95 10.86 -15.48
CA ILE A 174 -18.90 9.42 -15.26
C ILE A 174 -17.98 9.12 -14.08
N ALA A 175 -18.55 8.59 -13.00
CA ALA A 175 -17.85 8.26 -11.74
C ALA A 175 -17.88 6.74 -11.46
N SER A 176 -17.68 5.92 -12.50
CA SER A 176 -17.88 4.46 -12.48
C SER A 176 -16.86 3.72 -13.33
N THR A 177 -16.29 2.63 -12.81
CA THR A 177 -15.25 1.83 -13.51
C THR A 177 -15.68 1.29 -14.88
N PHE A 178 -16.99 1.26 -15.16
CA PHE A 178 -17.58 0.89 -16.45
C PHE A 178 -17.70 2.09 -17.40
N TYR A 179 -16.68 2.94 -17.44
CA TYR A 179 -16.81 4.26 -18.05
C TYR A 179 -16.97 4.21 -19.58
N GLU A 180 -16.40 3.22 -20.25
CA GLU A 180 -16.54 3.03 -21.71
C GLU A 180 -18.00 2.73 -22.06
N ASP A 181 -18.57 1.68 -21.46
CA ASP A 181 -19.98 1.31 -21.64
C ASP A 181 -20.92 2.46 -21.25
N ILE A 182 -20.62 3.18 -20.17
CA ILE A 182 -21.41 4.34 -19.74
C ILE A 182 -21.28 5.51 -20.73
N PHE A 183 -20.09 5.73 -21.28
CA PHE A 183 -19.85 6.76 -22.28
C PHE A 183 -20.69 6.48 -23.54
N GLU A 184 -20.69 5.24 -24.03
CA GLU A 184 -21.51 4.84 -25.17
C GLU A 184 -23.01 5.06 -24.90
N LYS A 185 -23.51 4.61 -23.74
CA LYS A 185 -24.92 4.82 -23.35
C LYS A 185 -25.28 6.30 -23.19
N ALA A 186 -24.36 7.13 -22.70
CA ALA A 186 -24.58 8.57 -22.62
C ALA A 186 -24.68 9.21 -24.02
N VAL A 187 -23.89 8.74 -24.99
CA VAL A 187 -23.97 9.17 -26.38
C VAL A 187 -25.27 8.69 -27.04
N GLU A 188 -25.68 7.45 -26.77
CA GLU A 188 -26.97 6.89 -27.24
C GLU A 188 -28.15 7.70 -26.70
N ALA A 189 -28.08 8.17 -25.44
CA ALA A 189 -29.06 9.08 -24.84
C ALA A 189 -28.93 10.54 -25.32
N HIS A 190 -28.27 10.77 -26.46
CA HIS A 190 -28.11 12.07 -27.11
C HIS A 190 -27.34 13.14 -26.31
N ILE A 191 -26.56 12.75 -25.29
CA ILE A 191 -25.64 13.67 -24.64
C ILE A 191 -24.45 13.95 -25.57
N LYS A 192 -24.17 15.24 -25.81
CA LYS A 192 -23.07 15.64 -26.69
C LYS A 192 -21.74 15.13 -26.12
N LYS A 193 -20.90 14.49 -26.94
CA LYS A 193 -19.60 13.91 -26.53
C LYS A 193 -18.70 14.88 -25.75
N ASN A 194 -18.74 16.18 -26.06
CA ASN A 194 -17.95 17.20 -25.38
C ASN A 194 -18.51 17.63 -24.00
N LYS A 195 -19.71 17.16 -23.63
CA LYS A 195 -20.37 17.31 -22.32
C LYS A 195 -20.35 16.01 -21.49
N ILE A 196 -19.71 14.96 -22.00
CA ILE A 196 -19.46 13.73 -21.25
C ILE A 196 -18.01 13.79 -20.76
N LEU A 197 -17.86 13.85 -19.44
CA LEU A 197 -16.57 13.93 -18.77
C LEU A 197 -16.38 12.69 -17.93
N ILE A 198 -15.12 12.28 -17.81
CA ILE A 198 -14.77 11.15 -16.97
C ILE A 198 -14.00 11.66 -15.77
N LEU A 199 -14.46 11.24 -14.60
CA LEU A 199 -13.67 11.35 -13.39
C LEU A 199 -12.47 10.41 -13.57
N GLN A 200 -11.26 10.97 -13.59
CA GLN A 200 -10.04 10.17 -13.77
C GLN A 200 -10.01 9.04 -12.73
N TYR A 201 -9.72 7.83 -13.21
CA TYR A 201 -9.67 6.64 -12.38
C TYR A 201 -8.30 6.54 -11.72
N ASN A 202 -8.28 6.40 -10.40
CA ASN A 202 -7.19 5.70 -9.73
C ASN A 202 -7.55 4.20 -9.71
N LEU A 203 -6.63 3.33 -10.13
CA LEU A 203 -6.83 1.87 -10.21
C LEU A 203 -7.23 1.27 -8.84
N SER A 204 -6.84 1.89 -7.73
CA SER A 204 -7.24 1.50 -6.36
C SER A 204 -8.75 1.49 -6.16
N ASP A 205 -9.46 2.40 -6.82
CA ASP A 205 -10.92 2.43 -6.76
C ASP A 205 -11.54 1.33 -7.64
N TYR A 206 -10.84 0.90 -8.70
CA TYR A 206 -11.20 -0.27 -9.48
C TYR A 206 -11.05 -1.55 -8.64
N MET A 207 -9.93 -1.68 -7.91
CA MET A 207 -9.71 -2.81 -7.00
C MET A 207 -10.74 -2.85 -5.86
N LYS A 208 -11.10 -1.71 -5.24
CA LYS A 208 -12.17 -1.66 -4.22
C LYS A 208 -13.54 -2.06 -4.77
N ALA A 209 -13.88 -1.64 -5.99
CA ALA A 209 -15.12 -2.05 -6.65
C ALA A 209 -15.11 -3.55 -6.95
N ALA A 210 -13.98 -4.09 -7.40
CA ALA A 210 -13.78 -5.53 -7.61
C ALA A 210 -13.88 -6.30 -6.29
N ASP A 211 -13.27 -5.83 -5.20
CA ASP A 211 -13.30 -6.47 -3.87
C ASP A 211 -14.72 -6.53 -3.28
N SER A 212 -15.53 -5.47 -3.49
CA SER A 212 -16.93 -5.47 -3.05
C SER A 212 -17.77 -6.53 -3.79
N LYS A 213 -17.59 -6.66 -5.12
CA LYS A 213 -18.21 -7.73 -5.91
C LYS A 213 -17.62 -9.10 -5.59
N LEU A 214 -16.32 -9.20 -5.29
CA LEU A 214 -15.63 -10.43 -4.87
C LEU A 214 -16.23 -10.97 -3.57
N SER A 215 -16.59 -10.11 -2.61
CA SER A 215 -17.22 -10.56 -1.37
C SER A 215 -18.61 -11.17 -1.58
N GLU A 216 -19.36 -10.70 -2.59
CA GLU A 216 -20.62 -11.30 -3.04
C GLU A 216 -20.39 -12.59 -3.86
N PHE A 217 -19.35 -12.61 -4.70
CA PHE A 217 -18.96 -13.74 -5.54
C PHE A 217 -18.32 -14.90 -4.77
N MET A 218 -17.57 -14.60 -3.69
CA MET A 218 -16.92 -15.59 -2.83
C MET A 218 -17.92 -16.47 -2.08
N VAL A 219 -19.16 -15.98 -1.87
CA VAL A 219 -20.25 -16.79 -1.32
C VAL A 219 -20.85 -17.74 -2.38
N LEU A 220 -20.62 -17.48 -3.67
CA LEU A 220 -21.33 -18.15 -4.77
C LEU A 220 -20.45 -18.96 -5.74
N ALA A 221 -19.13 -18.76 -5.82
CA ALA A 221 -18.31 -19.38 -6.87
C ALA A 221 -16.97 -19.92 -6.35
N GLY A 222 -16.95 -21.21 -6.04
CA GLY A 222 -15.76 -21.92 -5.57
C GLY A 222 -14.68 -22.26 -6.61
N ASN A 223 -14.60 -21.62 -7.79
CA ASN A 223 -13.53 -21.92 -8.78
C ASN A 223 -13.25 -20.85 -9.87
N LYS A 224 -13.83 -19.64 -9.84
CA LYS A 224 -13.66 -18.62 -10.91
C LYS A 224 -12.88 -17.36 -10.50
N ILE A 225 -12.21 -17.39 -9.35
CA ILE A 225 -11.52 -16.22 -8.78
C ILE A 225 -10.30 -15.79 -9.63
N ASN A 226 -9.56 -16.75 -10.20
CA ASN A 226 -8.40 -16.45 -11.04
C ASN A 226 -8.80 -15.76 -12.36
N ASP A 227 -9.91 -16.18 -12.98
CA ASP A 227 -10.41 -15.58 -14.21
C ASP A 227 -10.86 -14.13 -13.99
N LEU A 228 -11.37 -13.80 -12.80
CA LEU A 228 -11.81 -12.43 -12.49
C LEU A 228 -10.63 -11.50 -12.20
N ILE A 229 -9.58 -11.95 -11.50
CA ILE A 229 -8.35 -11.18 -11.28
C ILE A 229 -7.65 -10.89 -12.61
N LEU A 230 -7.61 -11.87 -13.52
CA LEU A 230 -7.11 -11.69 -14.89
C LEU A 230 -8.03 -10.79 -15.74
N TYR A 231 -9.36 -10.87 -15.56
CA TYR A 231 -10.33 -10.02 -16.26
C TYR A 231 -10.20 -8.54 -15.86
N VAL A 232 -9.91 -8.25 -14.59
CA VAL A 232 -9.64 -6.89 -14.09
C VAL A 232 -8.37 -6.30 -14.71
N ASN A 233 -7.32 -7.10 -14.93
CA ASN A 233 -6.06 -6.67 -15.54
C ASN A 233 -6.14 -6.50 -17.07
N SER A 234 -6.96 -7.32 -17.74
CA SER A 234 -6.99 -7.40 -19.23
C SER A 234 -7.71 -6.25 -19.96
N LYS A 235 -8.41 -5.33 -19.27
CA LYS A 235 -9.08 -4.19 -19.93
C LYS A 235 -8.34 -2.88 -19.71
N ASN A 236 -7.40 -2.62 -20.63
CA ASN A 236 -6.82 -1.34 -21.09
C ASN A 236 -6.99 -0.12 -20.16
N TYR A 237 -5.91 0.25 -19.48
CA TYR A 237 -5.22 1.55 -19.44
C TYR A 237 -4.35 1.54 -18.18
N VAL A 238 -3.03 1.61 -18.36
CA VAL A 238 -2.04 1.79 -17.28
C VAL A 238 -2.21 3.22 -16.74
N PHE A 239 -3.26 3.46 -15.95
CA PHE A 239 -3.29 4.62 -15.07
C PHE A 239 -2.33 4.31 -13.95
N TYR A 240 -1.12 4.85 -14.08
CA TYR A 240 -0.12 4.83 -13.04
C TYR A 240 -0.73 5.32 -11.73
N GLU A 241 -0.92 4.42 -10.78
CA GLU A 241 -1.42 4.81 -9.46
C GLU A 241 -0.44 5.83 -8.85
N GLU A 242 -0.97 6.85 -8.18
CA GLU A 242 -0.16 7.77 -7.35
C GLU A 242 0.79 6.95 -6.45
N GLN A 243 0.26 5.86 -5.87
CA GLN A 243 1.01 4.96 -5.02
C GLN A 243 2.08 4.20 -5.81
N LEU A 244 1.72 3.57 -6.94
CA LEU A 244 2.67 2.90 -7.83
C LEU A 244 3.82 3.82 -8.23
N ILE A 245 3.55 4.99 -8.82
CA ILE A 245 4.62 5.92 -9.21
C ILE A 245 5.42 6.39 -8.02
N SER A 246 4.79 6.72 -6.89
CA SER A 246 5.51 7.13 -5.68
C SER A 246 6.45 6.03 -5.19
N GLU A 247 6.00 4.78 -5.18
CA GLU A 247 6.79 3.62 -4.78
C GLU A 247 7.89 3.32 -5.79
N LEU A 248 7.62 3.36 -7.10
CA LEU A 248 8.64 3.20 -8.15
C LEU A 248 9.72 4.27 -7.99
N VAL A 249 9.31 5.54 -7.88
CA VAL A 249 10.22 6.67 -7.66
C VAL A 249 11.09 6.42 -6.44
N TYR A 250 10.49 6.07 -5.31
CA TYR A 250 11.24 5.82 -4.07
C TYR A 250 12.24 4.68 -4.23
N ASN A 251 11.81 3.58 -4.82
CA ASN A 251 12.59 2.35 -4.94
C ASN A 251 13.67 2.41 -6.02
N PHE A 252 13.52 3.29 -7.01
CA PHE A 252 14.41 3.38 -8.17
C PHE A 252 15.19 4.70 -8.26
N LYS A 253 14.95 5.70 -7.39
CA LYS A 253 15.71 6.97 -7.42
C LYS A 253 17.23 6.82 -7.33
N LYS A 254 17.73 5.73 -6.74
CA LYS A 254 19.17 5.41 -6.63
C LYS A 254 19.61 4.29 -7.57
N LYS A 255 18.71 3.76 -8.39
CA LYS A 255 18.99 2.62 -9.27
C LYS A 255 19.05 3.10 -10.71
N ARG A 256 19.83 2.39 -11.52
CA ARG A 256 19.80 2.56 -12.97
C ARG A 256 18.65 1.75 -13.52
N ILE A 257 17.77 2.39 -14.28
CA ILE A 257 16.53 1.79 -14.77
C ILE A 257 16.71 1.41 -16.24
N VAL A 258 16.43 0.16 -16.57
CA VAL A 258 16.28 -0.29 -17.96
C VAL A 258 14.79 -0.47 -18.24
N LEU A 259 14.26 0.22 -19.25
CA LEU A 259 12.87 0.06 -19.69
C LEU A 259 12.80 -0.93 -20.83
N TYR A 260 11.88 -1.89 -20.73
CA TYR A 260 11.59 -2.86 -21.79
C TYR A 260 10.09 -3.01 -22.02
N GLY A 261 9.67 -3.01 -23.29
CA GLY A 261 8.28 -3.25 -23.68
C GLY A 261 7.94 -2.68 -25.05
N GLU A 262 6.67 -2.46 -25.34
CA GLU A 262 6.19 -1.79 -26.55
C GLU A 262 6.80 -0.39 -26.62
N SER A 263 7.38 -0.04 -27.77
CA SER A 263 8.16 1.19 -27.94
C SER A 263 7.38 2.45 -27.54
N SER A 264 6.09 2.50 -27.86
CA SER A 264 5.18 3.60 -27.51
C SER A 264 5.05 3.78 -25.98
N MET A 265 4.87 2.67 -25.26
CA MET A 265 4.74 2.65 -23.80
C MET A 265 6.07 2.96 -23.13
N VAL A 266 7.18 2.41 -23.63
CA VAL A 266 8.53 2.70 -23.14
C VAL A 266 8.84 4.19 -23.24
N GLU A 267 8.53 4.83 -24.36
CA GLU A 267 8.72 6.28 -24.54
C GLU A 267 7.84 7.09 -23.57
N GLU A 268 6.57 6.71 -23.40
CA GLU A 268 5.66 7.38 -22.45
C GLU A 268 6.16 7.28 -21.00
N VAL A 269 6.61 6.09 -20.57
CA VAL A 269 7.18 5.88 -19.22
C VAL A 269 8.46 6.69 -19.05
N GLU A 270 9.34 6.66 -20.04
CA GLU A 270 10.61 7.39 -20.03
C GLU A 270 10.37 8.89 -19.85
N ASP A 271 9.43 9.48 -20.59
CA ASP A 271 9.13 10.90 -20.50
C ASP A 271 8.55 11.27 -19.12
N LYS A 272 7.69 10.43 -18.54
CA LYS A 272 7.21 10.63 -17.16
C LYS A 272 8.34 10.49 -16.14
N PHE A 273 9.26 9.56 -16.34
CA PHE A 273 10.41 9.36 -15.47
C PHE A 273 11.36 10.56 -15.53
N LYS A 274 11.57 11.16 -16.71
CA LYS A 274 12.31 12.42 -16.85
C LYS A 274 11.68 13.56 -16.06
N LEU A 275 10.36 13.71 -16.11
CA LEU A 275 9.65 14.73 -15.32
C LEU A 275 9.83 14.54 -13.80
N LEU A 276 10.08 13.30 -13.38
CA LEU A 276 10.33 12.89 -12.00
C LEU A 276 11.83 12.78 -11.64
N ASP A 277 12.72 13.29 -12.49
CA ASP A 277 14.18 13.21 -12.34
C ASP A 277 14.70 11.78 -12.11
N LEU A 278 14.04 10.77 -12.69
CA LEU A 278 14.48 9.38 -12.67
C LEU A 278 15.36 9.09 -13.89
N PHE A 279 16.49 8.42 -13.65
CA PHE A 279 17.46 8.11 -14.69
C PHE A 279 17.17 6.75 -15.34
N VAL A 280 16.71 6.78 -16.59
CA VAL A 280 16.60 5.61 -17.47
C VAL A 280 17.94 5.44 -18.19
N SER A 281 18.69 4.38 -17.84
CA SER A 281 20.01 4.11 -18.42
C SER A 281 19.93 3.53 -19.82
N GLN A 282 18.90 2.71 -20.08
CA GLN A 282 18.67 2.07 -21.37
C GLN A 282 17.18 1.90 -21.62
N LYS A 283 16.81 1.97 -22.90
CA LYS A 283 15.48 1.58 -23.37
C LYS A 283 15.58 0.53 -24.47
N ILE A 284 14.68 -0.44 -24.43
CA ILE A 284 14.56 -1.49 -25.42
C ILE A 284 13.07 -1.59 -25.77
N GLY A 285 12.72 -1.05 -26.93
CA GLY A 285 11.36 -1.05 -27.44
C GLY A 285 11.15 -2.16 -28.47
N ARG A 286 10.01 -2.84 -28.39
CA ARG A 286 9.50 -3.71 -29.47
C ARG A 286 8.31 -3.07 -30.19
N SER A 287 7.96 -3.64 -31.35
CA SER A 287 6.97 -3.03 -32.24
C SER A 287 5.50 -3.24 -31.82
N ASN A 288 5.22 -4.24 -30.99
CA ASN A 288 3.88 -4.59 -30.52
C ASN A 288 3.94 -5.38 -29.19
N GLU A 289 2.79 -5.69 -28.59
CA GLU A 289 2.71 -6.40 -27.30
C GLU A 289 3.32 -7.82 -27.33
N VAL A 290 3.37 -8.49 -28.49
CA VAL A 290 3.91 -9.86 -28.61
C VAL A 290 5.43 -9.85 -28.55
N GLU A 291 6.00 -10.78 -27.79
CA GLU A 291 7.44 -10.97 -27.67
C GLU A 291 8.05 -11.36 -29.04
N ASP A 292 9.02 -10.57 -29.52
CA ASP A 292 9.68 -10.76 -30.83
C ASP A 292 11.15 -11.23 -30.70
N GLY A 293 11.56 -11.59 -29.48
CA GLY A 293 12.92 -11.99 -29.14
C GLY A 293 13.81 -10.81 -28.73
N SER A 294 13.30 -9.58 -28.76
CA SER A 294 14.04 -8.40 -28.29
C SER A 294 14.32 -8.43 -26.78
N VAL A 295 13.60 -9.25 -25.99
CA VAL A 295 13.92 -9.46 -24.56
C VAL A 295 15.36 -9.95 -24.35
N TYR A 296 15.90 -10.75 -25.28
CA TYR A 296 17.28 -11.23 -25.21
C TYR A 296 18.32 -10.12 -25.39
N ASN A 297 17.92 -8.95 -25.88
CA ASN A 297 18.80 -7.79 -25.92
C ASN A 297 19.19 -7.34 -24.50
N LEU A 298 18.38 -7.64 -23.48
CA LEU A 298 18.69 -7.30 -22.09
C LEU A 298 20.02 -7.88 -21.62
N LEU A 299 20.45 -9.05 -22.12
CA LEU A 299 21.77 -9.63 -21.79
C LEU A 299 22.96 -8.73 -22.16
N TYR A 300 22.81 -7.89 -23.17
CA TYR A 300 23.89 -7.01 -23.63
C TYR A 300 23.91 -5.68 -22.88
N TYR A 301 22.80 -5.28 -22.27
CA TYR A 301 22.62 -3.94 -21.73
C TYR A 301 22.43 -3.89 -20.22
N VAL A 302 21.93 -4.95 -19.60
CA VAL A 302 21.63 -5.00 -18.16
C VAL A 302 22.88 -5.37 -17.38
N ASN A 303 23.33 -4.48 -16.51
CA ASN A 303 24.32 -4.76 -15.48
C ASN A 303 23.65 -5.38 -14.25
N LEU A 304 24.41 -6.07 -13.40
CA LEU A 304 23.90 -6.69 -12.17
C LEU A 304 23.24 -5.69 -11.19
N ASP A 305 23.60 -4.41 -11.27
CA ASP A 305 23.07 -3.35 -10.41
C ASP A 305 21.87 -2.60 -11.04
N GLU A 306 21.47 -2.97 -12.26
CA GLU A 306 20.33 -2.36 -12.96
C GLU A 306 19.01 -3.07 -12.66
N VAL A 307 17.92 -2.31 -12.67
CA VAL A 307 16.57 -2.87 -12.56
C VAL A 307 15.88 -2.77 -13.91
N VAL A 308 15.41 -3.91 -14.40
CA VAL A 308 14.58 -3.97 -15.61
C VAL A 308 13.11 -3.74 -15.22
N LEU A 309 12.51 -2.68 -15.74
CA LEU A 309 11.06 -2.44 -15.63
C LEU A 309 10.39 -2.78 -16.96
N LEU A 310 9.42 -3.68 -16.89
CA LEU A 310 8.63 -4.15 -18.02
C LEU A 310 7.37 -3.29 -18.09
N THR A 311 7.22 -2.53 -19.18
CA THR A 311 6.16 -1.51 -19.33
C THR A 311 4.85 -2.10 -19.86
N ASP A 312 4.89 -3.34 -20.34
CA ASP A 312 3.77 -4.01 -20.99
C ASP A 312 2.92 -4.82 -20.00
N LYS A 313 1.84 -5.39 -20.53
CA LYS A 313 1.10 -6.43 -19.82
C LYS A 313 1.94 -7.69 -19.65
N PHE A 314 1.70 -8.41 -18.56
CA PHE A 314 2.40 -9.66 -18.28
C PHE A 314 2.37 -10.63 -19.49
N SER A 315 3.53 -11.15 -19.87
CA SER A 315 3.70 -12.18 -20.90
C SER A 315 4.47 -13.37 -20.32
N GLU A 316 3.90 -14.57 -20.43
CA GLU A 316 4.55 -15.81 -19.98
C GLU A 316 5.81 -16.12 -20.81
N GLU A 317 5.79 -15.76 -22.09
CA GLU A 317 6.95 -15.93 -23.00
C GLU A 317 8.11 -15.02 -22.56
N THR A 318 7.83 -13.75 -22.29
CA THR A 318 8.82 -12.79 -21.79
C THR A 318 9.33 -13.21 -20.40
N GLU A 319 8.46 -13.64 -19.49
CA GLU A 319 8.84 -14.13 -18.16
C GLU A 319 9.76 -15.35 -18.24
N ASN A 320 9.44 -16.32 -19.09
CA ASN A 320 10.29 -17.50 -19.29
C ASN A 320 11.66 -17.11 -19.83
N ALA A 321 11.73 -16.19 -20.80
CA ALA A 321 13.00 -15.70 -21.32
C ALA A 321 13.82 -14.98 -20.24
N LEU A 322 13.19 -14.15 -19.41
CA LEU A 322 13.86 -13.47 -18.29
C LEU A 322 14.39 -14.46 -17.24
N ALA A 323 13.62 -15.51 -16.94
CA ALA A 323 14.03 -16.57 -16.04
C ALA A 323 15.22 -17.38 -16.59
N GLU A 324 15.22 -17.70 -17.90
CA GLU A 324 16.35 -18.36 -18.57
C GLU A 324 17.64 -17.53 -18.51
N MET A 325 17.51 -16.20 -18.53
CA MET A 325 18.63 -15.26 -18.46
C MET A 325 19.02 -14.89 -17.02
N GLU A 326 18.29 -15.39 -16.01
CA GLU A 326 18.45 -15.00 -14.60
C GLU A 326 18.37 -13.48 -14.37
N ILE A 327 17.58 -12.77 -15.18
CA ILE A 327 17.41 -11.31 -15.08
C ILE A 327 16.28 -10.99 -14.10
N ASN A 328 16.62 -10.28 -13.03
CA ASN A 328 15.64 -9.70 -12.13
C ASN A 328 14.90 -8.56 -12.83
N SER A 329 13.59 -8.73 -12.96
CA SER A 329 12.72 -7.78 -13.65
C SER A 329 11.45 -7.51 -12.86
N ILE A 330 10.78 -6.44 -13.24
CA ILE A 330 9.59 -5.96 -12.56
C ILE A 330 8.55 -5.55 -13.60
N TRP A 331 7.41 -6.24 -13.62
CA TRP A 331 6.26 -5.83 -14.40
C TRP A 331 5.57 -4.63 -13.76
N MET A 332 5.48 -3.50 -14.46
CA MET A 332 4.82 -2.30 -13.94
C MET A 332 3.33 -2.54 -13.66
N GLU A 333 2.65 -3.35 -14.47
CA GLU A 333 1.24 -3.75 -14.25
C GLU A 333 1.05 -4.55 -12.96
N ALA A 334 2.05 -5.36 -12.59
CA ALA A 334 1.99 -6.21 -11.40
C ALA A 334 2.71 -5.60 -10.18
N TYR A 335 3.25 -4.39 -10.33
CA TYR A 335 4.01 -3.78 -9.25
C TYR A 335 3.10 -3.34 -8.12
N ASN A 336 3.25 -4.02 -7.02
CA ASN A 336 2.83 -3.58 -5.70
C ASN A 336 4.12 -3.47 -4.91
N GLY A 337 4.45 -2.30 -4.33
CA GLY A 337 5.76 -2.01 -3.73
C GLY A 337 6.24 -3.04 -2.70
N TYR A 338 5.34 -3.84 -2.15
CA TYR A 338 5.65 -4.97 -1.28
C TYR A 338 5.70 -6.35 -2.00
N GLN A 339 4.85 -6.59 -3.01
CA GLN A 339 4.71 -7.88 -3.70
C GLN A 339 5.20 -7.78 -5.14
N ILE A 340 6.51 -7.69 -5.33
CA ILE A 340 7.09 -7.55 -6.68
C ILE A 340 7.10 -8.88 -7.44
N PHE A 341 6.97 -10.00 -6.73
CA PHE A 341 6.91 -11.31 -7.34
C PHE A 341 5.60 -11.98 -6.94
N GLN A 342 4.59 -11.88 -7.80
CA GLN A 342 3.60 -12.96 -7.86
C GLN A 342 4.33 -14.19 -8.40
N ASP A 343 5.16 -14.81 -7.56
CA ASP A 343 5.64 -16.15 -7.84
C ASP A 343 4.37 -17.00 -8.04
N LYS A 344 4.05 -17.34 -9.29
CA LYS A 344 2.84 -18.09 -9.64
C LYS A 344 2.78 -19.43 -8.92
N ARG A 345 3.92 -19.90 -8.41
CA ARG A 345 4.01 -21.08 -7.55
C ARG A 345 3.35 -20.83 -6.19
N VAL A 346 3.23 -19.58 -5.72
CA VAL A 346 2.60 -19.20 -4.45
C VAL A 346 1.10 -18.97 -4.63
N LYS A 347 0.33 -19.99 -4.25
CA LYS A 347 -1.14 -19.97 -4.21
C LYS A 347 -1.63 -19.49 -2.85
N GLN A 348 -2.71 -18.72 -2.85
CA GLN A 348 -3.40 -18.26 -1.65
C GLN A 348 -4.57 -19.20 -1.34
N TYR A 349 -4.71 -19.58 -0.08
CA TYR A 349 -5.77 -20.44 0.45
C TYR A 349 -6.57 -19.68 1.50
N VAL A 350 -7.87 -19.95 1.56
CA VAL A 350 -8.72 -19.48 2.66
C VAL A 350 -8.48 -20.40 3.84
N ASP A 351 -8.10 -19.82 4.98
CA ASP A 351 -7.92 -20.56 6.23
C ASP A 351 -9.11 -20.26 7.16
N PRO A 352 -9.85 -21.27 7.65
CA PRO A 352 -11.04 -21.04 8.47
C PRO A 352 -10.73 -20.38 9.84
N ASN A 353 -9.53 -20.56 10.36
CA ASN A 353 -9.10 -20.03 11.65
C ASN A 353 -8.26 -18.77 11.51
N LEU A 354 -7.41 -18.73 10.49
CA LEU A 354 -6.41 -17.67 10.28
C LEU A 354 -6.80 -16.69 9.17
N GLY A 355 -7.93 -16.91 8.48
CA GLY A 355 -8.43 -16.10 7.37
C GLY A 355 -7.77 -16.46 6.03
N VAL A 356 -6.43 -16.38 5.97
CA VAL A 356 -5.66 -16.64 4.75
C VAL A 356 -4.39 -17.43 5.06
N CYS A 357 -3.96 -18.28 4.15
CA CYS A 357 -2.68 -18.97 4.17
C CYS A 357 -2.07 -18.99 2.76
N PHE A 358 -0.76 -19.25 2.64
CA PHE A 358 -0.06 -19.34 1.36
C PHE A 358 0.62 -20.70 1.19
N HIS A 359 0.78 -21.16 -0.03
CA HIS A 359 1.48 -22.40 -0.34
C HIS A 359 2.26 -22.22 -1.64
N LYS A 360 3.57 -22.44 -1.57
CA LYS A 360 4.48 -22.41 -2.71
C LYS A 360 4.58 -23.82 -3.30
N GLN A 361 4.36 -23.96 -4.61
CA GLN A 361 4.49 -25.24 -5.29
C GLN A 361 5.86 -25.88 -5.01
N GLY A 362 5.83 -27.13 -4.54
CA GLY A 362 7.03 -27.87 -4.13
C GLY A 362 7.22 -27.94 -2.61
N GLU A 363 6.61 -27.03 -1.85
CA GLU A 363 6.57 -27.12 -0.40
C GLU A 363 5.52 -28.15 0.03
N GLN A 364 5.81 -28.93 1.08
CA GLN A 364 4.86 -29.90 1.63
C GLN A 364 3.93 -29.25 2.67
N ASP A 365 4.45 -28.29 3.43
CA ASP A 365 3.78 -27.70 4.58
C ASP A 365 3.10 -26.37 4.19
N ILE A 366 1.78 -26.41 3.99
CA ILE A 366 1.00 -25.22 3.67
C ILE A 366 1.15 -24.17 4.78
N GLY A 367 1.51 -22.95 4.39
CA GLY A 367 1.73 -21.84 5.31
C GLY A 367 3.14 -21.73 5.87
N PHE A 368 4.08 -22.56 5.39
CA PHE A 368 5.49 -22.49 5.75
C PHE A 368 6.37 -22.50 4.49
N ILE A 369 7.48 -21.76 4.56
CA ILE A 369 8.64 -21.97 3.68
C ILE A 369 9.75 -22.59 4.52
N LYS A 370 10.42 -23.62 3.99
CA LYS A 370 11.43 -24.37 4.71
C LYS A 370 12.85 -23.98 4.27
N TYR A 371 13.71 -23.63 5.23
CA TYR A 371 15.15 -23.44 5.00
C TYR A 371 15.92 -24.55 5.72
N GLU A 372 16.65 -25.37 4.97
CA GLU A 372 17.31 -26.57 5.50
C GLU A 372 18.80 -26.57 5.21
N TYR A 373 19.56 -27.00 6.20
CA TYR A 373 20.98 -27.28 6.05
C TYR A 373 21.39 -28.47 6.92
N SER A 374 22.22 -29.35 6.34
CA SER A 374 22.81 -30.48 7.03
C SER A 374 24.31 -30.50 6.80
N THR A 375 25.07 -30.73 7.87
CA THR A 375 26.52 -30.94 7.83
C THR A 375 26.91 -32.34 7.37
N GLY A 376 25.94 -33.27 7.27
CA GLY A 376 26.20 -34.68 6.95
C GLY A 376 26.80 -35.49 8.11
N THR A 377 26.95 -34.91 9.31
CA THR A 377 27.53 -35.60 10.49
C THR A 377 26.58 -36.60 11.15
N GLY A 378 25.31 -36.65 10.73
CA GLY A 378 24.28 -37.53 11.30
C GLY A 378 23.61 -36.98 12.57
N TYR A 379 24.01 -35.81 13.06
CA TYR A 379 23.30 -35.14 14.15
C TYR A 379 21.88 -34.77 13.74
N LYS A 380 20.93 -34.91 14.67
CA LYS A 380 19.55 -34.48 14.45
C LYS A 380 19.55 -32.95 14.22
N PRO A 381 19.03 -32.46 13.09
CA PRO A 381 18.97 -31.03 12.84
C PRO A 381 18.04 -30.36 13.84
N ILE A 382 18.41 -29.16 14.32
CA ILE A 382 17.53 -28.36 15.16
C ILE A 382 16.33 -27.88 14.34
N LYS A 383 15.12 -27.96 14.89
CA LYS A 383 13.90 -27.45 14.27
C LYS A 383 13.52 -26.12 14.90
N ILE A 384 13.51 -25.06 14.10
CA ILE A 384 13.11 -23.72 14.53
C ILE A 384 11.88 -23.31 13.73
N VAL A 385 10.85 -22.80 14.40
CA VAL A 385 9.68 -22.23 13.74
C VAL A 385 9.65 -20.72 13.95
N LEU A 386 9.47 -19.96 12.88
CA LEU A 386 9.34 -18.51 12.91
C LEU A 386 7.87 -18.12 12.74
N LEU A 387 7.35 -17.31 13.66
CA LEU A 387 6.01 -16.73 13.61
C LEU A 387 6.08 -15.21 13.43
N GLY A 388 5.07 -14.66 12.77
CA GLY A 388 4.98 -13.22 12.54
C GLY A 388 4.02 -12.83 11.42
N GLY A 389 3.99 -11.53 11.16
CA GLY A 389 3.26 -10.91 10.06
C GLY A 389 4.00 -10.94 8.73
N SER A 390 3.78 -9.90 7.92
CA SER A 390 4.44 -9.69 6.63
C SER A 390 5.96 -9.50 6.76
N THR A 391 6.42 -8.84 7.81
CA THR A 391 7.84 -8.64 8.13
C THR A 391 8.61 -9.93 8.45
N THR A 392 7.90 -11.05 8.71
CA THR A 392 8.48 -12.41 8.84
C THR A 392 8.17 -13.29 7.63
N ALA A 393 7.24 -12.89 6.76
CA ALA A 393 6.79 -13.75 5.69
C ALA A 393 7.94 -14.07 4.72
N ALA A 394 7.98 -15.30 4.23
CA ALA A 394 8.88 -15.73 3.16
C ALA A 394 8.14 -15.84 1.81
N PHE A 395 6.82 -15.62 1.82
CA PHE A 395 5.98 -15.63 0.63
C PHE A 395 5.92 -14.25 0.01
N ARG A 396 6.13 -14.16 -1.31
CA ARG A 396 5.99 -12.93 -2.11
C ARG A 396 6.85 -11.77 -1.59
N VAL A 397 8.01 -12.07 -1.00
CA VAL A 397 8.94 -11.04 -0.54
C VAL A 397 9.87 -10.60 -1.66
N ARG A 398 10.15 -9.31 -1.69
CA ARG A 398 11.09 -8.70 -2.62
C ARG A 398 12.55 -9.02 -2.26
N GLU A 399 12.85 -8.92 -0.98
CA GLU A 399 14.20 -9.05 -0.45
C GLU A 399 14.32 -10.40 0.27
N LYS A 400 15.56 -10.89 0.40
CA LYS A 400 15.83 -12.06 1.25
C LYS A 400 15.28 -11.80 2.66
N PRO A 401 14.35 -12.62 3.18
CA PRO A 401 13.75 -12.40 4.49
C PRO A 401 14.76 -12.70 5.60
N TRP A 402 14.56 -12.12 6.78
CA TRP A 402 15.47 -12.32 7.91
C TRP A 402 15.56 -13.79 8.34
N GLY A 403 14.51 -14.59 8.15
CA GLY A 403 14.51 -16.02 8.42
C GLY A 403 15.49 -16.81 7.55
N GLU A 404 15.65 -16.40 6.29
CA GLU A 404 16.66 -16.97 5.38
C GLU A 404 18.07 -16.48 5.76
N CYS A 405 18.21 -15.19 6.10
CA CYS A 405 19.47 -14.65 6.63
C CYS A 405 19.93 -15.38 7.90
N LEU A 406 19.00 -15.76 8.79
CA LEU A 406 19.28 -16.55 9.98
C LEU A 406 19.74 -17.97 9.61
N SER A 407 19.10 -18.62 8.63
CA SER A 407 19.55 -19.91 8.10
C SER A 407 20.99 -19.87 7.60
N GLU A 408 21.35 -18.84 6.84
CA GLU A 408 22.72 -18.64 6.35
C GLU A 408 23.73 -18.49 7.49
N LYS A 409 23.38 -17.78 8.56
CA LYS A 409 24.23 -17.61 9.75
C LYS A 409 24.43 -18.92 10.50
N LEU A 410 23.38 -19.71 10.71
CA LEU A 410 23.47 -21.05 11.31
C LEU A 410 24.34 -21.98 10.47
N LYS A 411 24.14 -21.96 9.15
CA LYS A 411 24.95 -22.71 8.18
C LYS A 411 26.41 -22.32 8.27
N ALA A 412 26.73 -21.02 8.34
CA ALA A 412 28.10 -20.54 8.48
C ALA A 412 28.78 -21.01 9.77
N GLN A 413 28.01 -21.28 10.83
CA GLN A 413 28.49 -21.87 12.09
C GLN A 413 28.51 -23.40 12.09
N GLY A 414 28.16 -24.06 10.97
CA GLY A 414 28.12 -25.51 10.89
C GLY A 414 26.98 -26.14 11.69
N VAL A 415 25.88 -25.41 11.93
CA VAL A 415 24.73 -25.92 12.68
C VAL A 415 23.74 -26.56 11.71
N SER A 416 23.53 -27.88 11.81
CA SER A 416 22.47 -28.58 11.08
C SER A 416 21.10 -28.12 11.58
N HIS A 417 20.24 -27.65 10.69
CA HIS A 417 18.96 -27.04 11.08
C HIS A 417 17.88 -27.18 10.01
N ILE A 418 16.65 -27.00 10.45
CA ILE A 418 15.44 -26.81 9.66
C ILE A 418 14.70 -25.61 10.24
N ILE A 419 14.55 -24.55 9.44
CA ILE A 419 13.73 -23.39 9.78
C ILE A 419 12.41 -23.47 9.02
N TYR A 420 11.30 -23.47 9.75
CA TYR A 420 9.94 -23.34 9.22
C TYR A 420 9.49 -21.89 9.35
N CYS A 421 9.56 -21.14 8.26
CA CYS A 421 9.16 -19.73 8.22
C CYS A 421 7.65 -19.62 8.02
N GLY A 422 6.91 -19.43 9.11
CA GLY A 422 5.44 -19.41 9.16
C GLY A 422 4.82 -18.01 9.16
N GLY A 423 5.61 -16.98 8.83
CA GLY A 423 5.11 -15.60 8.72
C GLY A 423 4.13 -15.41 7.56
N ILE A 424 3.01 -14.73 7.81
CA ILE A 424 1.97 -14.50 6.81
C ILE A 424 1.54 -13.03 6.84
N GLN A 425 1.34 -12.44 5.65
CA GLN A 425 0.96 -11.03 5.54
C GLN A 425 -0.29 -10.69 6.35
N ALA A 426 -0.24 -9.55 7.03
CA ALA A 426 -1.31 -9.02 7.88
C ALA A 426 -1.71 -9.90 9.08
N TYR A 427 -0.94 -10.96 9.41
CA TYR A 427 -1.15 -11.70 10.64
C TYR A 427 -0.87 -10.83 11.86
N THR A 428 -1.80 -10.88 12.80
CA THR A 428 -1.65 -10.36 14.17
C THR A 428 -1.14 -11.46 15.09
N VAL A 429 -0.67 -11.08 16.28
CA VAL A 429 -0.23 -12.04 17.30
C VAL A 429 -1.32 -13.06 17.70
N SER A 430 -2.60 -12.70 17.58
CA SER A 430 -3.72 -13.64 17.81
C SER A 430 -3.70 -14.80 16.81
N GLN A 431 -3.41 -14.50 15.54
CA GLN A 431 -3.30 -15.50 14.48
C GLN A 431 -2.02 -16.32 14.65
N GLU A 432 -0.93 -15.71 15.11
CA GLU A 432 0.29 -16.44 15.48
C GLU A 432 0.03 -17.46 16.59
N LEU A 433 -0.68 -17.07 17.65
CA LEU A 433 -1.05 -17.99 18.74
C LEU A 433 -1.95 -19.13 18.25
N VAL A 434 -2.95 -18.85 17.42
CA VAL A 434 -3.81 -19.92 16.85
C VAL A 434 -2.99 -20.86 15.96
N LYS A 435 -2.07 -20.30 15.16
CA LYS A 435 -1.15 -21.08 14.32
C LYS A 435 -0.19 -21.92 15.17
N LEU A 436 0.30 -21.38 16.30
CA LEU A 436 1.15 -22.10 17.25
C LEU A 436 0.46 -23.38 17.72
N VAL A 437 -0.76 -23.24 18.25
CA VAL A 437 -1.52 -24.35 18.81
C VAL A 437 -1.90 -25.39 17.74
N ARG A 438 -2.32 -24.94 16.56
CA ARG A 438 -2.86 -25.82 15.51
C ARG A 438 -1.77 -26.49 14.67
N ASP A 439 -0.79 -25.71 14.21
CA ASP A 439 0.18 -26.13 13.19
C ASP A 439 1.55 -26.41 13.82
N VAL A 440 2.03 -25.51 14.67
CA VAL A 440 3.42 -25.55 15.14
C VAL A 440 3.66 -26.66 16.16
N LEU A 441 2.72 -26.92 17.07
CA LEU A 441 2.85 -28.05 17.99
C LEU A 441 2.94 -29.40 17.26
N VAL A 442 2.35 -29.52 16.06
CA VAL A 442 2.43 -30.72 15.23
C VAL A 442 3.81 -30.88 14.57
N ILE A 443 4.50 -29.76 14.28
CA ILE A 443 5.88 -29.78 13.74
C ILE A 443 6.89 -30.30 14.79
N GLU A 444 6.55 -30.19 16.07
CA GLU A 444 7.40 -30.51 17.22
C GLU A 444 8.76 -29.80 17.13
N PRO A 445 8.79 -28.45 17.11
CA PRO A 445 10.04 -27.71 17.02
C PRO A 445 10.81 -27.75 18.33
N ASP A 446 12.13 -27.57 18.25
CA ASP A 446 12.98 -27.38 19.43
C ASP A 446 12.90 -25.91 19.92
N MET A 447 12.63 -24.98 19.00
CA MET A 447 12.49 -23.55 19.28
C MET A 447 11.39 -22.89 18.44
N VAL A 448 10.68 -21.95 19.04
CA VAL A 448 9.77 -21.02 18.37
C VAL A 448 10.26 -19.59 18.59
N ILE A 449 10.31 -18.82 17.51
CA ILE A 449 10.64 -17.40 17.52
C ILE A 449 9.42 -16.64 17.01
N SER A 450 8.83 -15.77 17.83
CA SER A 450 7.86 -14.78 17.36
C SER A 450 8.56 -13.45 17.12
N TYR A 451 8.46 -12.94 15.89
CA TYR A 451 8.84 -11.58 15.54
C TYR A 451 7.55 -10.87 15.16
N SER A 452 7.02 -10.03 16.06
CA SER A 452 5.66 -9.48 15.95
C SER A 452 5.53 -8.05 16.51
N GLY A 453 4.32 -7.48 16.39
CA GLY A 453 3.96 -6.15 16.89
C GLY A 453 3.54 -5.16 15.80
N ALA A 454 4.09 -5.22 14.58
CA ALA A 454 3.79 -4.27 13.50
C ALA A 454 2.28 -4.22 13.16
N ASN A 455 1.67 -5.38 12.93
CA ASN A 455 0.25 -5.47 12.58
C ASN A 455 -0.67 -5.14 13.75
N ASP A 456 -0.21 -5.34 14.99
CA ASP A 456 -0.92 -5.00 16.21
C ASP A 456 -0.93 -3.49 16.49
N MET A 457 0.11 -2.77 16.05
CA MET A 457 0.15 -1.29 16.07
C MET A 457 -0.89 -0.67 15.12
N GLY A 458 -1.16 -1.30 13.96
CA GLY A 458 -2.01 -0.72 12.90
C GLY A 458 -3.34 -1.43 12.63
N ILE A 459 -3.30 -2.72 12.25
CA ILE A 459 -4.43 -3.44 11.64
C ILE A 459 -5.55 -3.70 12.67
N ALA A 460 -5.19 -3.86 13.94
CA ALA A 460 -6.16 -4.09 15.01
C ALA A 460 -7.10 -2.88 15.24
N GLN A 461 -6.74 -1.69 14.77
CA GLN A 461 -7.49 -0.45 15.03
C GLN A 461 -8.51 -0.06 14.00
N THR A 462 -8.19 -0.28 12.72
CA THR A 462 -9.13 -0.04 11.62
C THR A 462 -10.35 -0.93 11.72
N ARG A 463 -10.25 -2.00 12.50
CA ARG A 463 -11.29 -2.98 12.69
C ARG A 463 -11.88 -2.79 14.08
N LYS A 464 -12.98 -2.05 14.18
CA LYS A 464 -13.77 -1.90 15.42
C LYS A 464 -14.05 -3.25 16.12
N ALA A 465 -14.21 -4.33 15.32
CA ALA A 465 -14.33 -5.69 15.80
C ALA A 465 -13.01 -6.28 16.35
N ALA A 466 -11.86 -6.05 15.69
CA ALA A 466 -10.57 -6.57 16.16
C ALA A 466 -10.13 -5.94 17.48
N LYS A 467 -10.41 -4.66 17.70
CA LYS A 467 -10.15 -4.01 19.00
C LYS A 467 -10.86 -4.72 20.16
N LYS A 468 -12.10 -5.15 19.97
CA LYS A 468 -12.90 -5.79 21.01
C LYS A 468 -12.72 -7.30 21.07
N ASN A 469 -12.47 -7.95 19.93
CA ASN A 469 -12.41 -9.39 19.77
C ASN A 469 -11.23 -9.76 18.86
N PRO A 470 -9.98 -9.68 19.36
CA PRO A 470 -8.78 -9.74 18.52
C PRO A 470 -8.53 -11.11 17.85
N PHE A 471 -9.10 -12.19 18.38
CA PHE A 471 -9.08 -13.52 17.74
C PHE A 471 -10.04 -13.66 16.55
N ILE A 472 -10.81 -12.62 16.23
CA ILE A 472 -11.75 -12.63 15.10
C ILE A 472 -11.15 -11.81 13.96
N SER A 473 -10.70 -12.51 12.92
CA SER A 473 -10.24 -11.89 11.68
C SER A 473 -11.40 -11.21 10.93
N LEU A 474 -11.07 -10.23 10.07
CA LEU A 474 -12.06 -9.57 9.21
C LEU A 474 -12.82 -10.56 8.32
N TYR A 475 -12.11 -11.59 7.84
CA TYR A 475 -12.71 -12.65 7.04
C TYR A 475 -13.77 -13.41 7.84
N GLN A 476 -13.47 -13.82 9.06
CA GLN A 476 -14.44 -14.45 9.96
C GLN A 476 -15.61 -13.51 10.27
N THR A 477 -15.36 -12.22 10.50
CA THR A 477 -16.44 -11.25 10.70
C THR A 477 -17.39 -11.22 9.50
N ARG A 478 -16.85 -11.12 8.27
CA ARG A 478 -17.64 -11.10 7.04
C ARG A 478 -18.40 -12.41 6.83
N LEU A 479 -17.72 -13.54 6.97
CA LEU A 479 -18.28 -14.88 6.78
C LEU A 479 -19.43 -15.16 7.76
N PHE A 480 -19.20 -15.00 9.07
CA PHE A 480 -20.23 -15.31 10.06
C PHE A 480 -21.39 -14.31 10.04
N THR A 481 -21.13 -13.04 9.70
CA THR A 481 -22.22 -12.06 9.47
C THR A 481 -23.07 -12.42 8.26
N ALA A 482 -22.46 -12.95 7.19
CA ALA A 482 -23.21 -13.43 6.03
C ALA A 482 -24.07 -14.64 6.42
N ILE A 483 -23.49 -15.62 7.14
CA ILE A 483 -24.20 -16.80 7.65
C ILE A 483 -25.36 -16.39 8.55
N SER A 484 -25.18 -15.42 9.45
CA SER A 484 -26.24 -14.98 10.37
C SER A 484 -27.41 -14.29 9.68
N ARG A 485 -27.28 -13.90 8.40
CA ARG A 485 -28.35 -13.30 7.59
C ARG A 485 -29.09 -14.34 6.74
N MET A 486 -28.61 -15.58 6.67
CA MET A 486 -29.28 -16.63 5.92
C MET A 486 -30.61 -17.01 6.59
N LYS A 487 -31.71 -16.89 5.83
CA LYS A 487 -33.05 -17.26 6.30
C LYS A 487 -33.17 -18.77 6.49
N GLY A 488 -33.93 -19.21 7.49
CA GLY A 488 -34.33 -20.62 7.66
C GLY A 488 -33.53 -21.43 8.69
N HIS A 489 -32.52 -20.85 9.36
CA HIS A 489 -31.66 -21.58 10.30
C HIS A 489 -31.85 -21.22 11.78
N GLY A 490 -32.80 -20.35 12.13
CA GLY A 490 -33.02 -19.94 13.53
C GLY A 490 -31.86 -19.17 14.17
N ILE A 491 -30.85 -18.77 13.39
CA ILE A 491 -29.69 -17.98 13.85
C ILE A 491 -30.16 -16.55 14.16
N GLN A 492 -29.95 -16.10 15.40
CA GLN A 492 -30.37 -14.77 15.86
C GLN A 492 -29.28 -13.69 15.70
N GLY A 493 -28.03 -14.10 15.43
CA GLY A 493 -26.89 -13.19 15.27
C GLY A 493 -25.57 -13.92 15.40
N VAL A 494 -24.47 -13.16 15.48
CA VAL A 494 -23.14 -13.69 15.78
C VAL A 494 -22.69 -13.18 17.14
N TYR A 495 -22.25 -14.09 18.00
CA TYR A 495 -21.61 -13.75 19.27
C TYR A 495 -20.09 -13.86 19.11
N TRP A 496 -19.38 -12.75 19.32
CA TRP A 496 -17.94 -12.64 19.09
C TRP A 496 -17.08 -12.92 20.34
N GLY A 497 -17.72 -13.29 21.45
CA GLY A 497 -17.07 -13.43 22.76
C GLY A 497 -17.11 -12.15 23.60
N LEU A 498 -16.42 -12.19 24.74
CA LEU A 498 -16.30 -11.04 25.64
C LEU A 498 -15.43 -9.95 25.02
N GLU A 499 -15.77 -8.69 25.29
CA GLU A 499 -14.99 -7.55 24.82
C GLU A 499 -13.68 -7.41 25.62
N ASN A 500 -12.57 -7.24 24.92
CA ASN A 500 -11.29 -6.86 25.50
C ASN A 500 -11.21 -5.34 25.65
N ASN A 501 -10.90 -4.87 26.86
CA ASN A 501 -10.72 -3.45 27.17
C ASN A 501 -9.24 -3.04 27.32
N LYS A 502 -8.30 -3.98 27.15
CA LYS A 502 -6.87 -3.69 27.15
C LYS A 502 -6.47 -2.84 25.96
N ASP A 503 -5.37 -2.13 26.13
CA ASP A 503 -4.72 -1.44 25.03
C ASP A 503 -4.06 -2.45 24.06
N PHE A 504 -3.62 -2.01 22.87
CA PHE A 504 -3.09 -2.95 21.87
C PHE A 504 -1.76 -3.58 22.29
N PHE A 505 -0.92 -2.84 23.02
CA PHE A 505 0.35 -3.37 23.51
C PHE A 505 0.12 -4.42 24.59
N ASP A 506 -0.72 -4.12 25.58
CA ASP A 506 -1.01 -5.03 26.68
C ASP A 506 -1.66 -6.32 26.17
N TYR A 507 -2.56 -6.19 25.19
CA TYR A 507 -3.13 -7.34 24.50
C TYR A 507 -2.06 -8.17 23.77
N TRP A 508 -1.21 -7.49 23.00
CA TRP A 508 -0.15 -8.14 22.25
C TRP A 508 0.78 -8.90 23.18
N TYR A 509 1.26 -8.24 24.23
CA TYR A 509 2.17 -8.81 25.21
C TYR A 509 1.56 -10.00 25.96
N ASP A 510 0.29 -9.93 26.35
CA ASP A 510 -0.37 -11.08 26.97
C ASP A 510 -0.48 -12.29 26.02
N THR A 511 -0.62 -12.04 24.71
CA THR A 511 -0.65 -13.11 23.71
C THR A 511 0.73 -13.74 23.53
N GLU A 512 1.80 -12.93 23.52
CA GLU A 512 3.19 -13.43 23.58
C GLU A 512 3.45 -14.29 24.82
N ARG A 513 2.96 -13.84 25.98
CA ARG A 513 3.04 -14.62 27.24
C ARG A 513 2.31 -15.95 27.15
N MET A 514 1.15 -15.99 26.48
CA MET A 514 0.43 -17.24 26.23
C MET A 514 1.24 -18.19 25.34
N MET A 515 1.84 -17.69 24.26
CA MET A 515 2.71 -18.49 23.39
C MET A 515 3.92 -19.04 24.16
N HIS A 516 4.60 -18.21 24.96
CA HIS A 516 5.67 -18.65 25.84
C HIS A 516 5.22 -19.75 26.81
N ALA A 517 4.08 -19.58 27.47
CA ALA A 517 3.56 -20.56 28.43
C ALA A 517 3.26 -21.90 27.77
N ILE A 518 2.67 -21.89 26.57
CA ILE A 518 2.42 -23.09 25.76
C ILE A 518 3.73 -23.77 25.40
N CYS A 519 4.68 -23.04 24.79
CA CYS A 519 5.98 -23.61 24.41
C CYS A 519 6.69 -24.24 25.61
N LYS A 520 6.68 -23.57 26.76
CA LYS A 520 7.28 -24.08 28.00
C LYS A 520 6.66 -25.41 28.45
N GLU A 521 5.34 -25.55 28.38
CA GLU A 521 4.63 -26.79 28.72
C GLU A 521 5.08 -27.97 27.83
N PHE A 522 5.34 -27.70 26.55
CA PHE A 522 5.80 -28.70 25.59
C PHE A 522 7.33 -28.83 25.51
N ASN A 523 8.08 -28.22 26.45
CA ASN A 523 9.54 -28.17 26.47
C ASN A 523 10.18 -27.55 25.22
N ILE A 524 9.47 -26.66 24.54
CA ILE A 524 9.92 -25.90 23.37
C ILE A 524 10.53 -24.59 23.85
N LYS A 525 11.72 -24.23 23.36
CA LYS A 525 12.31 -22.91 23.64
C LYS A 525 11.50 -21.82 22.94
N PHE A 526 11.27 -20.70 23.62
CA PHE A 526 10.49 -19.59 23.05
C PHE A 526 11.23 -18.27 23.22
N LYS A 527 11.26 -17.48 22.14
CA LYS A 527 11.74 -16.10 22.14
C LYS A 527 10.76 -15.21 21.38
N ALA A 528 10.37 -14.11 22.01
CA ALA A 528 9.59 -13.05 21.40
C ALA A 528 10.46 -11.82 21.15
N PHE A 529 10.30 -11.21 19.97
CA PHE A 529 11.00 -10.02 19.55
C PHE A 529 10.01 -8.95 19.14
N LEU A 530 10.02 -7.81 19.85
CA LEU A 530 9.25 -6.64 19.42
C LEU A 530 9.90 -6.01 18.19
N GLN A 531 9.13 -5.89 17.11
CA GLN A 531 9.62 -5.36 15.83
C GLN A 531 9.95 -3.87 15.86
N PRO A 532 11.04 -3.44 15.21
CA PRO A 532 11.23 -2.06 14.80
C PRO A 532 10.25 -1.66 13.70
N ALA A 533 9.72 -0.45 13.82
CA ALA A 533 8.91 0.26 12.83
C ALA A 533 9.48 1.67 12.59
N LEU A 534 9.17 2.28 11.45
CA LEU A 534 9.60 3.64 11.14
C LEU A 534 9.17 4.61 12.27
N GLY A 535 7.91 4.48 12.71
CA GLY A 535 7.36 5.27 13.82
C GLY A 535 7.98 4.95 15.20
N THR A 536 8.78 3.89 15.34
CA THR A 536 9.53 3.63 16.58
C THR A 536 10.91 4.26 16.59
N LYS A 537 11.46 4.75 15.47
CA LYS A 537 12.81 5.33 15.44
C LYS A 537 12.95 6.59 16.32
N ALA A 538 14.11 6.76 16.93
CA ALA A 538 14.46 7.95 17.71
C ALA A 538 14.95 9.12 16.83
N ASP A 539 15.29 8.84 15.58
CA ASP A 539 15.83 9.77 14.59
C ASP A 539 15.13 9.59 13.24
N CYS A 540 15.34 10.55 12.34
CA CYS A 540 14.86 10.47 10.97
C CYS A 540 15.93 10.98 10.00
N CYS A 541 16.37 10.10 9.09
CA CYS A 541 17.19 10.51 7.96
C CYS A 541 16.31 10.93 6.77
N GLN A 542 16.93 11.45 5.71
CA GLN A 542 16.20 11.89 4.52
C GLN A 542 15.37 10.75 3.90
N GLU A 543 15.93 9.54 3.81
CA GLU A 543 15.22 8.39 3.24
C GLU A 543 14.02 7.95 4.07
N ASP A 544 14.09 8.12 5.39
CA ASP A 544 12.99 7.85 6.30
C ASP A 544 11.88 8.90 6.12
N ALA A 545 12.23 10.17 6.01
CA ALA A 545 11.28 11.26 5.75
C ALA A 545 10.55 11.07 4.41
N ASP A 546 11.28 10.67 3.38
CA ASP A 546 10.75 10.36 2.05
C ASP A 546 9.72 9.21 2.08
N ILE A 547 9.87 8.21 2.97
CA ILE A 547 8.86 7.17 3.21
C ILE A 547 7.70 7.75 4.00
N ALA A 548 8.00 8.43 5.11
CA ALA A 548 7.02 8.89 6.07
C ALA A 548 5.97 9.81 5.43
N VAL A 549 6.39 10.68 4.49
CA VAL A 549 5.47 11.56 3.76
C VAL A 549 4.49 10.79 2.88
N LEU A 550 4.84 9.58 2.43
CA LEU A 550 3.92 8.74 1.67
C LEU A 550 2.69 8.33 2.47
N TYR A 551 2.89 8.20 3.78
CA TYR A 551 1.88 7.83 4.78
C TYR A 551 1.29 9.02 5.53
N GLY A 552 1.65 10.25 5.12
CA GLY A 552 1.09 11.48 5.68
C GLY A 552 1.83 12.00 6.93
N TYR A 553 3.07 11.56 7.12
CA TYR A 553 3.88 11.96 8.26
C TYR A 553 4.95 12.98 7.88
N LEU A 554 5.37 13.76 8.86
CA LEU A 554 6.61 14.51 8.84
C LEU A 554 7.33 14.28 10.15
N TYR A 555 8.66 14.39 10.14
CA TYR A 555 9.46 14.31 11.36
C TYR A 555 9.74 15.71 11.89
N ASP A 556 9.28 15.99 13.09
CA ASP A 556 9.45 17.26 13.81
C ASP A 556 10.80 17.24 14.54
N LEU A 557 11.73 18.10 14.11
CA LEU A 557 13.09 18.16 14.66
C LEU A 557 13.10 18.68 16.10
N GLU A 558 12.18 19.57 16.47
CA GLU A 558 12.10 20.12 17.82
C GLU A 558 11.60 19.07 18.80
N LYS A 559 10.61 18.28 18.39
CA LYS A 559 10.02 17.22 19.24
C LYS A 559 10.77 15.89 19.17
N GLY A 560 11.57 15.67 18.13
CA GLY A 560 12.25 14.39 17.89
C GLY A 560 11.28 13.24 17.63
N GLU A 561 10.11 13.51 17.03
CA GLU A 561 9.10 12.50 16.75
C GLU A 561 8.37 12.74 15.42
N TYR A 562 7.85 11.66 14.84
CA TYR A 562 6.93 11.77 13.72
C TYR A 562 5.59 12.32 14.19
N PHE A 563 5.03 13.25 13.42
CA PHE A 563 3.65 13.67 13.59
C PHE A 563 2.88 13.48 12.30
N SER A 564 1.60 13.19 12.44
CA SER A 564 0.68 13.18 11.31
C SER A 564 0.33 14.62 10.94
N ALA A 565 0.58 14.98 9.70
CA ALA A 565 0.22 16.30 9.17
C ALA A 565 -1.28 16.57 9.17
N ASP A 566 -2.08 15.52 9.33
CA ASP A 566 -3.53 15.58 9.45
C ASP A 566 -4.00 15.94 10.89
N SER A 567 -3.07 16.19 11.83
CA SER A 567 -3.39 16.86 13.10
C SER A 567 -3.68 18.36 12.92
N ASP A 568 -3.43 18.90 11.73
CA ASP A 568 -3.86 20.24 11.35
C ASP A 568 -5.41 20.30 11.40
N PRO A 569 -6.02 21.17 12.23
CA PRO A 569 -7.47 21.30 12.35
C PRO A 569 -8.18 21.52 11.00
N TYR A 570 -7.48 22.10 10.00
CA TYR A 570 -8.02 22.29 8.66
C TYR A 570 -8.11 21.00 7.83
N SER A 571 -7.29 19.98 8.09
CA SER A 571 -7.38 18.67 7.41
C SER A 571 -8.56 17.82 7.91
N SER A 572 -8.99 18.02 9.16
CA SER A 572 -10.05 17.24 9.81
C SER A 572 -11.43 17.39 9.16
N VAL A 573 -11.67 18.52 8.47
CA VAL A 573 -12.91 18.77 7.71
C VAL A 573 -12.93 17.98 6.40
N TYR A 574 -11.77 17.75 5.79
CA TYR A 574 -11.65 17.03 4.52
C TYR A 574 -11.58 15.51 4.69
N LEU A 575 -11.07 15.01 5.82
CA LEU A 575 -10.80 13.57 6.01
C LEU A 575 -11.92 12.79 6.73
N LYS A 576 -12.89 13.48 7.36
CA LYS A 576 -14.10 12.83 7.91
C LYS A 576 -14.97 12.12 6.85
N TRP A 577 -14.79 12.45 5.57
CA TRP A 577 -15.73 12.09 4.50
C TRP A 577 -15.25 10.95 3.58
N ALA A 578 -13.97 10.59 3.61
CA ALA A 578 -13.38 9.57 2.73
C ALA A 578 -13.77 8.12 3.05
N GLY A 579 -14.59 7.89 4.08
CA GLY A 579 -15.21 6.59 4.39
C GLY A 579 -14.25 5.40 4.52
N THR A 580 -12.94 5.63 4.67
CA THR A 580 -11.93 4.57 4.67
C THR A 580 -10.88 4.77 5.75
N ASP A 581 -10.76 3.69 6.52
CA ASP A 581 -9.90 3.39 7.66
C ASP A 581 -8.40 3.74 7.55
N CYS A 582 -7.87 4.11 6.38
CA CYS A 582 -6.43 4.31 6.17
C CYS A 582 -5.83 5.50 6.95
N HIS A 583 -6.57 6.59 7.15
CA HIS A 583 -6.06 7.74 7.91
C HIS A 583 -6.00 7.45 9.42
N THR A 584 -7.08 6.89 9.98
CA THR A 584 -7.10 6.42 11.37
C THR A 584 -6.00 5.39 11.59
N TYR A 585 -5.74 4.53 10.60
CA TYR A 585 -4.64 3.57 10.64
C TYR A 585 -3.30 4.27 10.87
N TYR A 586 -2.87 5.18 9.98
CA TYR A 586 -1.53 5.76 10.06
C TYR A 586 -1.31 6.66 11.28
N CYS A 587 -2.26 7.52 11.63
CA CYS A 587 -2.15 8.31 12.86
C CYS A 587 -2.04 7.41 14.10
N SER A 588 -2.76 6.29 14.06
CA SER A 588 -2.69 5.34 15.13
C SER A 588 -1.38 4.56 15.16
N VAL A 589 -0.82 4.17 14.02
CA VAL A 589 0.47 3.46 13.94
C VAL A 589 1.54 4.25 14.69
N LEU A 590 1.67 5.56 14.46
CA LEU A 590 2.66 6.38 15.18
C LEU A 590 2.40 6.41 16.70
N LYS A 591 1.15 6.60 17.11
CA LYS A 591 0.76 6.59 18.52
C LYS A 591 1.14 5.26 19.20
N TRP A 592 0.84 4.14 18.54
CA TRP A 592 1.11 2.83 19.11
C TRP A 592 2.55 2.40 18.97
N ALA A 593 3.27 2.82 17.93
CA ALA A 593 4.70 2.63 17.81
C ALA A 593 5.40 3.17 19.08
N LYS A 594 5.07 4.40 19.50
CA LYS A 594 5.57 4.97 20.76
C LYS A 594 5.20 4.12 21.98
N ARG A 595 3.91 3.77 22.13
CA ARG A 595 3.43 2.93 23.25
C ARG A 595 4.06 1.54 23.29
N PHE A 596 4.30 0.93 22.13
CA PHE A 596 4.93 -0.38 22.00
C PHE A 596 6.42 -0.28 22.35
N ARG A 597 7.13 0.75 21.88
CA ARG A 597 8.52 1.01 22.27
C ARG A 597 8.64 1.23 23.78
N GLU A 598 7.81 2.09 24.37
CA GLU A 598 7.80 2.33 25.83
C GLU A 598 7.49 1.04 26.61
N GLY A 599 6.51 0.28 26.15
CA GLY A 599 6.12 -0.99 26.76
C GLY A 599 7.20 -2.07 26.64
N GLY A 600 7.79 -2.23 25.45
CA GLY A 600 8.87 -3.17 25.16
C GLY A 600 10.07 -2.96 26.07
N ASN A 601 10.53 -1.71 26.18
CA ASN A 601 11.65 -1.32 27.04
C ASN A 601 11.39 -1.59 28.54
N SER A 602 10.14 -1.72 28.94
CA SER A 602 9.77 -2.03 30.34
C SER A 602 9.79 -3.52 30.67
N ILE A 603 9.91 -4.40 29.68
CA ILE A 603 9.89 -5.86 29.86
C ILE A 603 11.31 -6.37 30.16
N GLY A 604 11.52 -6.88 31.38
CA GLY A 604 12.79 -7.48 31.83
C GLY A 604 12.83 -9.01 31.78
N GLU A 605 12.04 -9.62 30.90
CA GLU A 605 11.88 -11.08 30.82
C GLU A 605 12.90 -11.71 29.85
N LYS A 606 13.55 -12.82 30.25
CA LYS A 606 14.60 -13.47 29.42
C LYS A 606 14.12 -14.02 28.08
N TRP A 607 12.83 -14.37 27.98
CA TRP A 607 12.22 -14.89 26.76
C TRP A 607 11.83 -13.76 25.80
N PHE A 608 12.02 -12.50 26.18
CA PHE A 608 11.60 -11.33 25.42
C PHE A 608 12.82 -10.45 25.07
N CYS A 609 12.81 -9.88 23.87
CA CYS A 609 13.80 -8.89 23.44
C CYS A 609 13.11 -7.73 22.71
N ASP A 610 13.43 -6.51 23.10
CA ASP A 610 12.94 -5.31 22.41
C ASP A 610 13.89 -4.93 21.27
N LEU A 611 13.45 -5.08 20.02
CA LEU A 611 14.18 -4.63 18.83
C LEU A 611 13.65 -3.31 18.27
N SER A 612 12.72 -2.63 18.94
CA SER A 612 12.10 -1.40 18.42
C SER A 612 13.10 -0.28 18.14
N ALA A 613 14.25 -0.26 18.83
CA ALA A 613 15.32 0.70 18.64
C ALA A 613 16.45 0.22 17.70
N LEU A 614 16.34 -0.97 17.10
CA LEU A 614 17.43 -1.60 16.32
C LEU A 614 17.95 -0.73 15.18
N PHE A 615 17.07 0.08 14.59
CA PHE A 615 17.38 0.93 13.44
C PHE A 615 17.55 2.41 13.77
N ASP A 616 17.63 2.77 15.05
CA ASP A 616 18.02 4.12 15.45
C ASP A 616 19.39 4.46 14.82
N TYR A 617 19.45 5.65 14.21
CA TYR A 617 20.62 6.21 13.54
C TYR A 617 21.08 5.42 12.31
N LYS A 618 20.22 4.56 11.76
CA LYS A 618 20.49 3.81 10.52
C LYS A 618 19.70 4.39 9.36
N SER A 619 20.38 4.70 8.27
CA SER A 619 19.76 5.17 7.03
C SER A 619 19.55 4.04 6.01
N SER A 620 18.58 4.26 5.12
CA SER A 620 18.26 3.37 4.00
C SER A 620 17.98 1.93 4.45
N VAL A 621 17.25 1.77 5.56
CA VAL A 621 16.85 0.46 6.08
C VAL A 621 15.42 0.13 5.72
N TYR A 622 14.49 1.07 5.90
CA TYR A 622 13.07 0.88 5.64
C TYR A 622 12.74 0.95 4.14
N MET A 623 11.75 0.17 3.74
CA MET A 623 11.03 0.27 2.46
C MET A 623 9.70 0.99 2.63
N ASP A 624 9.04 0.73 3.76
CA ASP A 624 7.80 1.34 4.21
C ASP A 624 7.80 1.47 5.74
N ASP A 625 6.64 1.66 6.38
CA ASP A 625 6.51 1.80 7.84
C ASP A 625 7.08 0.63 8.65
N PHE A 626 7.19 -0.58 8.09
CA PHE A 626 7.57 -1.79 8.83
C PHE A 626 8.57 -2.69 8.10
N HIS A 627 8.51 -2.76 6.78
CA HIS A 627 9.36 -3.63 5.98
C HIS A 627 10.71 -2.97 5.71
N VAL A 628 11.74 -3.79 5.63
CA VAL A 628 13.13 -3.34 5.51
C VAL A 628 13.82 -4.03 4.36
N TYR A 629 14.74 -3.30 3.71
CA TYR A 629 15.63 -3.85 2.68
C TYR A 629 16.47 -5.01 3.23
N GLU A 630 17.10 -5.79 2.35
CA GLU A 630 17.92 -6.95 2.76
C GLU A 630 18.94 -6.60 3.86
N LYS A 631 19.57 -5.42 3.80
CA LYS A 631 20.46 -4.91 4.87
C LYS A 631 19.78 -4.89 6.25
N GLY A 632 18.53 -4.44 6.33
CA GLY A 632 17.75 -4.46 7.57
C GLY A 632 17.44 -5.88 8.02
N ASN A 633 17.07 -6.77 7.10
CA ASN A 633 16.84 -8.19 7.40
C ASN A 633 18.09 -8.89 7.94
N GLN A 634 19.27 -8.57 7.39
CA GLN A 634 20.54 -9.06 7.90
C GLN A 634 20.80 -8.57 9.34
N MET A 635 20.57 -7.28 9.62
CA MET A 635 20.69 -6.71 10.96
C MET A 635 19.74 -7.35 11.98
N ILE A 636 18.49 -7.63 11.58
CA ILE A 636 17.52 -8.36 12.41
C ILE A 636 18.03 -9.77 12.69
N ALA A 637 18.47 -10.49 11.65
CA ALA A 637 18.99 -11.85 11.81
C ALA A 637 20.25 -11.90 12.68
N ASP A 638 21.15 -10.91 12.56
CA ASP A 638 22.33 -10.78 13.43
C ASP A 638 21.94 -10.63 14.90
N ARG A 639 21.03 -9.71 15.17
CA ARG A 639 20.59 -9.44 16.55
C ARG A 639 19.80 -10.61 17.14
N ILE A 640 18.94 -11.26 16.35
CA ILE A 640 18.23 -12.48 16.79
C ILE A 640 19.23 -13.60 17.06
N MET A 641 20.22 -13.82 16.19
CA MET A 641 21.22 -14.88 16.36
C MET A 641 22.03 -14.69 17.66
N GLU A 642 22.39 -13.45 17.98
CA GLU A 642 23.05 -13.11 19.26
C GLU A 642 22.20 -13.51 20.47
N GLU A 643 20.90 -13.21 20.42
CA GLU A 643 19.96 -13.39 21.53
C GLU A 643 19.47 -14.83 21.76
N ILE A 644 19.68 -15.71 20.77
CA ILE A 644 19.27 -17.13 20.85
C ILE A 644 20.44 -18.11 20.91
N LYS A 645 21.68 -17.61 20.85
CA LYS A 645 22.87 -18.45 20.73
C LYS A 645 22.99 -19.48 21.86
N ASP A 646 22.82 -19.04 23.10
CA ASP A 646 22.94 -19.90 24.28
C ASP A 646 21.88 -21.01 24.25
N GLU A 647 20.64 -20.69 23.86
CA GLU A 647 19.57 -21.67 23.72
C GLU A 647 19.85 -22.67 22.58
N ILE A 648 20.44 -22.22 21.46
CA ILE A 648 20.88 -23.11 20.38
C ILE A 648 21.96 -24.07 20.87
N ASP A 649 22.98 -23.57 21.57
CA ASP A 649 24.06 -24.40 22.10
C ASP A 649 23.53 -25.47 23.08
N ILE A 650 22.55 -25.11 23.91
CA ILE A 650 21.84 -26.06 24.79
C ILE A 650 21.11 -27.14 23.99
N ILE A 651 20.37 -26.76 22.94
CA ILE A 651 19.62 -27.72 22.10
C ILE A 651 20.58 -28.67 21.38
N ILE A 652 21.67 -28.14 20.81
CA ILE A 652 22.70 -28.96 20.15
C ILE A 652 23.29 -29.96 21.14
N GLY A 653 23.63 -29.52 22.36
CA GLY A 653 24.15 -30.41 23.40
C GLY A 653 23.19 -31.52 23.84
N GLN A 654 21.88 -31.35 23.65
CA GLN A 654 20.86 -32.37 23.92
C GLN A 654 20.66 -33.36 22.74
N ASN A 655 21.08 -32.97 21.53
CA ASN A 655 20.94 -33.75 20.31
C ASN A 655 22.20 -34.57 19.95
N ILE A 656 23.32 -34.31 20.63
CA ILE A 656 24.54 -35.14 20.62
C ILE A 656 24.35 -36.29 21.62
#